data_AF-A0A317I9T1-F1
#
_entry.id   AF-A0A317I9T1-F1
#
_cell.length_a   1.000
_cell.length_b   1.000
_cell.length_c   1.000
_cell.angle_alpha   90.00
_cell.angle_beta   90.00
_cell.angle_gamma   90.00
#
_symmetry.space_group_name_H-M   'P 1'
#
loop_
_entity.id
_entity.type
_entity.pdbx_description
1 polymer ?
#
loop_
_entity_poly.entity_id
_entity_poly.type
_entity_poly.pdbx_seq_one_letter_code
_entity_poly.pdbx_strand_id
1 'polypeptide(L)'
;MKFPIITTIILTLFLRPGSPVRLETRDSSEIDPVTQTSAPLKWPQRTIQLAFSTSLNNPGPNIKVGSDVAGAARRALSRWSSMANLNFVVSWSNLTSVSPASGGDGVSLITVADTLENESFNADSTTARTRVFFDPETGAIAEADISINPRPRTEEGADLQFSTDGTPGTYDLEATFTHEIGHLLGLDHSAVLASTMQSRQGFNGTYGLPAFTERTLSEDDRQRVRSLYGPKSHLAKIEGRLIDNLTPTTLGPRQTFNVWAESIATGRVIASSITAEDGSYSLEGLTADQYRVLAAPRDESDSKNLRSVEVSSKLNVKSDSVTPLNYNLLPQNAPTTLSPRWIGLSGELSSVPLPVEAGKRVKIYVGGAGIDQVPGTSISVASPYFTVDPSSLTREQLSTPFPVISFDVTVAPSAPFGDYTLRLQSNSGETAYVPGAITIDPGALYAVVNPIDDARFFVTQQYSDLLGQPPDRDAIEKFSAQFGQCGIRADCLRSRRLDISTSLFLQNALQPDALFIDGLYLAGLSRRPRLTEFETDRATMSGSNPAQEETRSKFVISFTRRSEFEQKFGVNTSGVQFVDGIVSSVKQSSGADLASERTNLIKLFDGTPRGRAAILIRVVANQTFADAAYNQAFVQAQYFSYLKRDPDENGFASWLTVLKNKPLRDTEAARLVTCSFLNSTEYQLRFGLSAPHNGTECGN
;
A
#
# COMPACT_ATOMS: atom_id res chain seq x y z
N MET A 1 30.08 -36.02 4.33
CA MET A 1 30.52 -35.02 3.33
C MET A 1 29.55 -35.08 2.17
N LYS A 2 28.61 -34.14 2.09
CA LYS A 2 27.68 -33.95 0.97
C LYS A 2 27.68 -32.45 0.66
N PHE A 3 28.13 -32.11 -0.55
CA PHE A 3 28.06 -30.75 -1.09
C PHE A 3 26.69 -30.53 -1.74
N PRO A 4 26.12 -29.30 -1.74
CA PRO A 4 24.96 -28.98 -2.55
C PRO A 4 25.41 -28.73 -4.00
N ILE A 5 24.67 -29.27 -4.96
CA ILE A 5 24.91 -29.09 -6.39
C ILE A 5 24.02 -27.95 -6.87
N ILE A 6 24.63 -26.81 -7.20
CA ILE A 6 24.00 -25.71 -7.94
C ILE A 6 24.07 -26.08 -9.42
N THR A 7 22.94 -26.37 -10.05
CA THR A 7 22.87 -26.74 -11.46
C THR A 7 22.82 -25.48 -12.32
N THR A 8 23.98 -25.06 -12.83
CA THR A 8 24.10 -23.95 -13.81
C THR A 8 24.06 -24.54 -15.22
N ILE A 9 22.99 -24.28 -15.99
CA ILE A 9 22.93 -24.67 -17.42
C ILE A 9 22.99 -23.41 -18.29
N ILE A 10 23.86 -23.46 -19.31
CA ILE A 10 24.19 -22.38 -20.23
C ILE A 10 23.49 -22.65 -21.55
N LEU A 11 22.76 -21.69 -22.12
CA LEU A 11 22.37 -21.76 -23.53
C LEU A 11 22.36 -20.41 -24.24
N THR A 12 22.91 -20.45 -25.44
CA THR A 12 22.97 -19.40 -26.46
C THR A 12 21.83 -19.56 -27.48
N LEU A 13 21.09 -18.48 -27.77
CA LEU A 13 20.23 -18.37 -28.96
C LEU A 13 20.59 -17.11 -29.76
N PHE A 14 20.52 -17.21 -31.09
CA PHE A 14 20.98 -16.21 -32.05
C PHE A 14 19.96 -15.08 -32.29
N LEU A 15 20.36 -13.82 -32.09
CA LEU A 15 19.88 -12.61 -32.79
C LEU A 15 20.83 -11.40 -32.51
N ARG A 16 21.80 -11.12 -33.43
CA ARG A 16 22.62 -9.87 -33.61
C ARG A 16 23.38 -9.27 -32.39
N PRO A 17 24.42 -8.42 -32.58
CA PRO A 17 25.49 -8.25 -31.60
C PRO A 17 25.11 -7.27 -30.47
N GLY A 18 24.62 -7.86 -29.40
CA GLY A 18 24.63 -7.42 -28.01
C GLY A 18 24.41 -8.69 -27.21
N SER A 19 25.25 -8.97 -26.21
CA SER A 19 25.20 -10.24 -25.47
C SER A 19 23.76 -10.58 -25.01
N PRO A 20 23.27 -11.81 -25.18
CA PRO A 20 21.93 -12.18 -24.74
C PRO A 20 21.84 -12.04 -23.22
N VAL A 21 20.87 -11.26 -22.75
CA VAL A 21 20.56 -11.17 -21.32
C VAL A 21 20.02 -12.54 -20.88
N ARG A 22 20.74 -13.21 -19.99
CA ARG A 22 20.39 -14.52 -19.45
C ARG A 22 19.39 -14.32 -18.30
N LEU A 23 18.20 -14.88 -18.40
CA LEU A 23 17.22 -14.83 -17.32
C LEU A 23 17.41 -16.02 -16.36
N GLU A 24 17.23 -15.76 -15.06
CA GLU A 24 17.13 -16.75 -14.00
C GLU A 24 15.69 -16.88 -13.50
N THR A 25 15.39 -18.01 -12.86
CA THR A 25 14.09 -18.31 -12.27
C THR A 25 14.16 -18.31 -10.75
N ARG A 26 13.11 -17.80 -10.11
CA ARG A 26 12.91 -17.90 -8.66
C ARG A 26 11.45 -18.22 -8.37
N ASP A 27 11.21 -19.27 -7.61
CA ASP A 27 9.86 -19.66 -7.19
C ASP A 27 9.55 -19.10 -5.79
N SER A 28 8.28 -18.79 -5.47
CA SER A 28 7.88 -18.15 -4.20
C SER A 28 8.34 -18.87 -2.93
N SER A 29 8.45 -20.19 -2.95
CA SER A 29 9.04 -20.99 -1.86
C SER A 29 10.53 -20.69 -1.61
N GLU A 30 11.23 -20.22 -2.64
CA GLU A 30 12.62 -19.74 -2.61
C GLU A 30 12.69 -18.22 -2.43
N ILE A 31 11.54 -17.54 -2.46
CA ILE A 31 11.36 -16.15 -2.04
C ILE A 31 11.21 -16.07 -0.51
N ASP A 32 12.06 -16.85 0.16
CA ASP A 32 12.39 -16.62 1.53
C ASP A 32 13.50 -15.56 1.59
N PRO A 33 13.49 -14.72 2.63
CA PRO A 33 14.34 -13.53 2.79
C PRO A 33 15.86 -13.84 2.95
N VAL A 34 16.27 -15.09 2.71
CA VAL A 34 17.62 -15.62 2.91
C VAL A 34 18.48 -15.50 1.64
N THR A 35 17.87 -15.42 0.45
CA THR A 35 18.58 -15.40 -0.83
C THR A 35 18.37 -14.05 -1.53
N GLN A 36 19.10 -13.02 -1.08
CA GLN A 36 19.11 -11.74 -1.80
C GLN A 36 19.85 -11.89 -3.13
N THR A 37 19.12 -11.70 -4.23
CA THR A 37 19.71 -11.36 -5.53
C THR A 37 20.48 -10.04 -5.40
N SER A 38 21.51 -9.85 -6.23
CA SER A 38 22.39 -8.65 -6.15
C SER A 38 21.64 -7.31 -6.29
N ALA A 39 20.43 -7.34 -6.84
CA ALA A 39 19.48 -6.25 -6.95
C ALA A 39 18.05 -6.70 -6.57
N PRO A 40 17.20 -5.80 -6.05
CA PRO A 40 15.80 -6.12 -5.72
C PRO A 40 15.01 -6.46 -6.98
N LEU A 41 14.25 -7.55 -6.94
CA LEU A 41 13.41 -7.99 -8.05
C LEU A 41 12.27 -7.00 -8.28
N LYS A 42 12.13 -6.51 -9.50
CA LYS A 42 11.00 -5.65 -9.87
C LYS A 42 10.76 -5.60 -11.37
N TRP A 43 9.53 -5.28 -11.76
CA TRP A 43 9.20 -4.95 -13.14
C TRP A 43 9.87 -3.63 -13.58
N PRO A 44 10.49 -3.58 -14.77
CA PRO A 44 11.12 -2.36 -15.27
C PRO A 44 10.09 -1.28 -15.66
N GLN A 45 8.86 -1.69 -15.98
CA GLN A 45 7.75 -0.81 -16.35
C GLN A 45 6.64 -0.87 -15.31
N ARG A 46 5.91 0.24 -15.15
CA ARG A 46 4.73 0.30 -14.26
C ARG A 46 3.48 -0.30 -14.89
N THR A 47 3.46 -0.47 -16.21
CA THR A 47 2.41 -1.23 -16.89
C THR A 47 2.87 -2.67 -17.04
N ILE A 48 2.16 -3.59 -16.39
CA ILE A 48 2.49 -5.02 -16.38
C ILE A 48 1.40 -5.74 -17.16
N GLN A 49 1.81 -6.47 -18.19
CA GLN A 49 0.91 -7.27 -19.02
C GLN A 49 0.75 -8.65 -18.39
N LEU A 50 -0.49 -9.05 -18.13
CA LEU A 50 -0.82 -10.35 -17.58
C LEU A 50 -1.84 -11.07 -18.46
N ALA A 51 -1.82 -12.38 -18.43
CA ALA A 51 -2.82 -13.22 -19.06
C ALA A 51 -3.58 -14.02 -18.00
N PHE A 52 -4.90 -13.98 -18.06
CA PHE A 52 -5.75 -14.91 -17.34
C PHE A 52 -5.94 -16.16 -18.18
N SER A 53 -5.61 -17.31 -17.59
CA SER A 53 -5.98 -18.59 -18.16
C SER A 53 -7.50 -18.71 -18.27
N THR A 54 -8.00 -19.34 -19.33
CA THR A 54 -9.42 -19.71 -19.45
C THR A 54 -9.92 -20.59 -18.30
N SER A 55 -9.02 -21.24 -17.56
CA SER A 55 -9.34 -21.99 -16.34
C SER A 55 -9.99 -21.14 -15.25
N LEU A 56 -9.76 -19.82 -15.21
CA LEU A 56 -10.40 -18.94 -14.23
C LEU A 56 -11.93 -18.82 -14.46
N ASN A 57 -12.41 -19.08 -15.68
CA ASN A 57 -13.85 -19.13 -15.96
C ASN A 57 -14.44 -20.54 -15.81
N ASN A 58 -13.60 -21.57 -15.84
CA ASN A 58 -14.00 -22.97 -15.74
C ASN A 58 -13.05 -23.69 -14.75
N PRO A 59 -13.12 -23.35 -13.46
CA PRO A 59 -12.17 -23.85 -12.49
C PRO A 59 -12.35 -25.34 -12.19
N GLY A 60 -11.28 -25.98 -11.71
CA GLY A 60 -11.27 -27.37 -11.30
C GLY A 60 -12.02 -27.64 -9.98
N PRO A 61 -12.07 -28.92 -9.53
CA PRO A 61 -12.80 -29.34 -8.34
C PRO A 61 -12.20 -28.81 -7.02
N ASN A 62 -10.95 -28.31 -7.05
CA ASN A 62 -10.32 -27.61 -5.95
C ASN A 62 -10.96 -26.24 -5.66
N ILE A 63 -11.79 -25.70 -6.56
CA ILE A 63 -12.52 -24.47 -6.30
C ILE A 63 -13.99 -24.79 -6.01
N LYS A 64 -14.50 -24.31 -4.88
CA LYS A 64 -15.91 -24.46 -4.52
C LYS A 64 -16.81 -23.84 -5.59
N VAL A 65 -17.84 -24.58 -6.00
CA VAL A 65 -18.87 -24.12 -6.95
C VAL A 65 -19.50 -22.82 -6.48
N GLY A 66 -19.63 -21.85 -7.40
CA GLY A 66 -20.17 -20.52 -7.13
C GLY A 66 -19.11 -19.47 -6.76
N SER A 67 -17.83 -19.84 -6.69
CA SER A 67 -16.75 -18.88 -6.43
C SER A 67 -16.48 -17.98 -7.64
N ASP A 68 -16.30 -16.67 -7.39
CA ASP A 68 -15.92 -15.68 -8.40
C ASP A 68 -14.40 -15.60 -8.55
N VAL A 69 -13.81 -16.58 -9.24
CA VAL A 69 -12.35 -16.73 -9.38
C VAL A 69 -11.74 -15.55 -10.14
N ALA A 70 -12.28 -15.22 -11.32
CA ALA A 70 -11.74 -14.16 -12.16
C ALA A 70 -11.92 -12.77 -11.49
N GLY A 71 -13.02 -12.54 -10.79
CA GLY A 71 -13.22 -11.32 -10.02
C GLY A 71 -12.28 -11.24 -8.82
N ALA A 72 -12.03 -12.34 -8.11
CA ALA A 72 -11.05 -12.39 -7.03
C ALA A 72 -9.64 -12.00 -7.51
N ALA A 73 -9.17 -12.58 -8.62
CA ALA A 73 -7.88 -12.21 -9.21
C ALA A 73 -7.82 -10.73 -9.61
N ARG A 74 -8.88 -10.19 -10.21
CA ARG A 74 -8.97 -8.74 -10.57
C ARG A 74 -8.92 -7.83 -9.34
N ARG A 75 -9.63 -8.17 -8.28
CA ARG A 75 -9.64 -7.38 -7.04
C ARG A 75 -8.28 -7.42 -6.36
N ALA A 76 -7.62 -8.57 -6.33
CA ALA A 76 -6.25 -8.70 -5.86
C ALA A 76 -5.25 -7.81 -6.65
N LEU A 77 -5.32 -7.81 -7.99
CA LEU A 77 -4.52 -6.90 -8.84
C LEU A 77 -4.81 -5.42 -8.56
N SER A 78 -6.09 -5.06 -8.39
CA SER A 78 -6.52 -3.68 -8.11
C SER A 78 -5.93 -3.15 -6.81
N ARG A 79 -5.79 -3.99 -5.77
CA ARG A 79 -5.20 -3.58 -4.49
C ARG A 79 -3.76 -3.12 -4.64
N TRP A 80 -2.94 -3.93 -5.30
CA TRP A 80 -1.55 -3.58 -5.54
C TRP A 80 -1.42 -2.35 -6.45
N SER A 81 -2.28 -2.23 -7.47
CA SER A 81 -2.36 -1.06 -8.35
C SER A 81 -2.58 0.23 -7.56
N SER A 82 -3.54 0.20 -6.63
CA SER A 82 -3.93 1.37 -5.83
C SER A 82 -2.83 1.86 -4.88
N MET A 83 -1.90 0.99 -4.48
CA MET A 83 -0.85 1.32 -3.51
C MET A 83 0.46 1.78 -4.15
N ALA A 84 0.79 1.26 -5.32
CA ALA A 84 2.10 1.44 -5.97
C ALA A 84 2.03 2.20 -7.31
N ASN A 85 0.85 2.66 -7.73
CA ASN A 85 0.64 3.30 -9.04
C ASN A 85 1.13 2.39 -10.19
N LEU A 86 0.77 1.12 -10.08
CA LEU A 86 0.96 0.10 -11.10
C LEU A 86 -0.30 0.00 -11.96
N ASN A 87 -0.12 -0.36 -13.22
CA ASN A 87 -1.22 -0.58 -14.16
C ASN A 87 -1.13 -2.02 -14.69
N PHE A 88 -2.02 -2.90 -14.24
CA PHE A 88 -2.12 -4.23 -14.83
C PHE A 88 -3.04 -4.20 -16.04
N VAL A 89 -2.53 -4.64 -17.18
CA VAL A 89 -3.32 -4.86 -18.38
C VAL A 89 -3.52 -6.36 -18.53
N VAL A 90 -4.77 -6.79 -18.34
CA VAL A 90 -5.14 -8.21 -18.35
C VAL A 90 -5.75 -8.59 -19.69
N SER A 91 -5.17 -9.61 -20.31
CA SER A 91 -5.71 -10.31 -21.47
C SER A 91 -6.18 -11.72 -21.08
N TRP A 92 -6.87 -12.41 -21.99
CA TRP A 92 -7.22 -13.82 -21.81
C TRP A 92 -6.31 -14.70 -22.66
N SER A 93 -5.90 -15.85 -22.11
CA SER A 93 -5.07 -16.84 -22.80
C SER A 93 -5.66 -18.24 -22.67
N ASN A 94 -5.49 -19.05 -23.71
CA ASN A 94 -5.84 -20.47 -23.71
C ASN A 94 -4.77 -21.34 -23.03
N LEU A 95 -3.64 -20.74 -22.61
CA LEU A 95 -2.65 -21.44 -21.81
C LEU A 95 -3.21 -21.77 -20.43
N THR A 96 -2.85 -22.95 -19.92
CA THR A 96 -3.36 -23.51 -18.67
C THR A 96 -2.27 -23.81 -17.66
N SER A 97 -1.03 -23.97 -18.09
CA SER A 97 0.09 -24.38 -17.24
C SER A 97 1.13 -23.27 -17.13
N VAL A 98 1.80 -23.21 -15.99
CA VAL A 98 2.96 -22.32 -15.77
C VAL A 98 4.11 -22.67 -16.73
N SER A 99 4.92 -21.67 -17.06
CA SER A 99 6.13 -21.85 -17.86
C SER A 99 7.12 -22.79 -17.17
N PRO A 100 7.84 -23.63 -17.96
CA PRO A 100 8.85 -24.51 -17.40
C PRO A 100 10.01 -23.70 -16.79
N ALA A 101 10.61 -24.21 -15.72
CA ALA A 101 11.72 -23.52 -15.05
C ALA A 101 12.94 -23.27 -15.96
N SER A 102 13.05 -24.05 -17.05
CA SER A 102 14.11 -23.93 -18.06
C SER A 102 13.99 -22.70 -18.96
N GLY A 103 12.85 -22.02 -18.97
CA GLY A 103 12.65 -20.80 -19.74
C GLY A 103 11.18 -20.39 -19.85
N GLY A 104 10.93 -19.09 -19.67
CA GLY A 104 9.62 -18.50 -19.84
C GLY A 104 9.10 -18.57 -21.26
N ASP A 105 7.78 -18.55 -21.43
CA ASP A 105 7.10 -18.61 -22.73
C ASP A 105 6.72 -17.23 -23.29
N GLY A 106 7.08 -16.16 -22.57
CA GLY A 106 6.77 -14.76 -22.87
C GLY A 106 5.40 -14.31 -22.37
N VAL A 107 4.66 -15.16 -21.64
CA VAL A 107 3.33 -14.87 -21.11
C VAL A 107 3.37 -14.94 -19.59
N SER A 108 3.08 -13.82 -18.93
CA SER A 108 2.88 -13.82 -17.48
C SER A 108 1.47 -14.31 -17.13
N LEU A 109 1.34 -15.57 -16.75
CA LEU A 109 0.06 -16.27 -16.65
C LEU A 109 -0.45 -16.38 -15.21
N ILE A 110 -1.74 -16.12 -15.00
CA ILE A 110 -2.47 -16.54 -13.79
C ILE A 110 -3.36 -17.72 -14.14
N THR A 111 -3.19 -18.86 -13.45
CA THR A 111 -3.93 -20.10 -13.72
C THR A 111 -4.43 -20.79 -12.46
N VAL A 112 -5.57 -21.46 -12.60
CA VAL A 112 -6.17 -22.37 -11.60
C VAL A 112 -6.41 -23.78 -12.19
N ALA A 113 -5.79 -24.07 -13.32
CA ALA A 113 -6.04 -25.31 -14.06
C ALA A 113 -5.45 -26.54 -13.35
N ASP A 114 -6.21 -27.63 -13.30
CA ASP A 114 -5.71 -28.96 -12.90
C ASP A 114 -4.96 -29.59 -14.07
N THR A 115 -3.65 -29.30 -14.14
CA THR A 115 -2.71 -29.90 -15.08
C THR A 115 -1.56 -30.55 -14.31
N LEU A 116 -0.91 -31.55 -14.92
CA LEU A 116 0.23 -32.23 -14.30
C LEU A 116 1.38 -31.26 -14.03
N GLU A 117 1.58 -30.26 -14.88
CA GLU A 117 2.62 -29.25 -14.68
C GLU A 117 2.31 -28.37 -13.47
N ASN A 118 1.07 -27.91 -13.32
CA ASN A 118 0.67 -27.11 -12.16
C ASN A 118 0.68 -27.93 -10.87
N GLU A 119 0.24 -29.19 -10.92
CA GLU A 119 0.31 -30.10 -9.77
C GLU A 119 1.76 -30.35 -9.35
N SER A 120 2.66 -30.60 -10.30
CA SER A 120 4.09 -30.83 -10.00
C SER A 120 4.82 -29.55 -9.58
N PHE A 121 4.35 -28.40 -10.04
CA PHE A 121 4.85 -27.10 -9.61
C PHE A 121 4.44 -26.81 -8.18
N ASN A 122 3.22 -27.13 -7.78
CA ASN A 122 2.78 -26.99 -6.39
C ASN A 122 3.22 -28.20 -5.54
N ALA A 123 3.11 -28.07 -4.21
CA ALA A 123 3.21 -29.19 -3.29
C ALA A 123 1.90 -29.37 -2.52
N ASP A 124 1.62 -30.57 -2.02
CA ASP A 124 0.37 -30.91 -1.30
C ASP A 124 0.01 -29.87 -0.23
N SER A 125 1.00 -29.35 0.51
CA SER A 125 0.82 -28.38 1.60
C SER A 125 0.80 -26.91 1.17
N THR A 126 1.04 -26.59 -0.09
CA THR A 126 1.06 -25.19 -0.59
C THR A 126 -0.32 -24.76 -1.06
N THR A 127 -0.69 -23.50 -0.85
CA THR A 127 -1.95 -22.94 -1.38
C THR A 127 -1.78 -22.48 -2.83
N ALA A 128 -0.63 -21.89 -3.14
CA ALA A 128 -0.25 -21.49 -4.48
C ALA A 128 1.26 -21.30 -4.56
N ARG A 129 1.76 -21.08 -5.78
CA ARG A 129 3.14 -20.65 -6.02
C ARG A 129 3.21 -19.65 -7.15
N THR A 130 4.22 -18.79 -7.07
CA THR A 130 4.59 -17.84 -8.10
C THR A 130 5.99 -18.13 -8.61
N ARG A 131 6.19 -18.16 -9.93
CA ARG A 131 7.51 -18.22 -10.56
C ARG A 131 7.81 -16.89 -11.22
N VAL A 132 8.98 -16.31 -10.96
CA VAL A 132 9.45 -15.10 -11.66
C VAL A 132 10.68 -15.42 -12.49
N PHE A 133 10.72 -14.87 -13.70
CA PHE A 133 11.87 -14.89 -14.60
C PHE A 133 12.48 -13.50 -14.64
N PHE A 134 13.76 -13.37 -14.29
CA PHE A 134 14.39 -12.06 -14.10
C PHE A 134 15.85 -12.05 -14.58
N ASP A 135 16.35 -10.87 -14.89
CA ASP A 135 17.76 -10.63 -15.15
C ASP A 135 18.54 -10.58 -13.81
N PRO A 136 19.48 -11.49 -13.54
CA PRO A 136 20.18 -11.57 -12.27
C PRO A 136 21.15 -10.40 -12.02
N GLU A 137 21.57 -9.68 -13.06
CA GLU A 137 22.43 -8.51 -12.92
C GLU A 137 21.64 -7.27 -12.51
N THR A 138 20.41 -7.13 -13.00
CA THR A 138 19.60 -5.90 -12.80
C THR A 138 18.42 -6.08 -11.85
N GLY A 139 18.00 -7.32 -11.59
CA GLY A 139 16.76 -7.64 -10.88
C GLY A 139 15.49 -7.38 -11.72
N ALA A 140 15.63 -7.07 -13.01
CA ALA A 140 14.48 -6.75 -13.86
C ALA A 140 13.66 -8.02 -14.16
N ILE A 141 12.41 -8.04 -13.69
CA ILE A 141 11.46 -9.11 -14.00
C ILE A 141 11.01 -8.98 -15.46
N ALA A 142 11.06 -10.09 -16.19
CA ALA A 142 10.66 -10.21 -17.58
C ALA A 142 9.33 -10.97 -17.75
N GLU A 143 9.06 -11.95 -16.90
CA GLU A 143 7.87 -12.79 -16.91
C GLU A 143 7.57 -13.30 -15.50
N ALA A 144 6.29 -13.53 -15.19
CA ALA A 144 5.92 -14.21 -13.95
C ALA A 144 4.62 -15.02 -14.09
N ASP A 145 4.60 -16.20 -13.51
CA ASP A 145 3.45 -17.09 -13.51
C ASP A 145 2.94 -17.38 -12.11
N ILE A 146 1.63 -17.37 -11.93
CA ILE A 146 0.93 -17.72 -10.69
C ILE A 146 0.10 -18.98 -10.95
N SER A 147 0.33 -20.01 -10.13
CA SER A 147 -0.48 -21.22 -10.10
C SER A 147 -1.14 -21.37 -8.74
N ILE A 148 -2.47 -21.32 -8.69
CA ILE A 148 -3.21 -21.77 -7.53
C ILE A 148 -3.15 -23.30 -7.49
N ASN A 149 -2.86 -23.87 -6.33
CA ASN A 149 -2.68 -25.31 -6.21
C ASN A 149 -3.93 -26.05 -6.70
N PRO A 150 -3.82 -26.91 -7.73
CA PRO A 150 -4.96 -27.67 -8.23
C PRO A 150 -5.38 -28.82 -7.31
N ARG A 151 -4.53 -29.24 -6.35
CA ARG A 151 -4.78 -30.33 -5.41
C ARG A 151 -4.16 -30.07 -4.03
N PRO A 152 -4.61 -29.03 -3.30
CA PRO A 152 -4.16 -28.81 -1.93
C PRO A 152 -4.68 -29.95 -1.03
N ARG A 153 -3.86 -30.42 -0.11
CA ARG A 153 -4.21 -31.49 0.83
C ARG A 153 -3.79 -31.16 2.26
N THR A 154 -4.54 -31.70 3.21
CA THR A 154 -4.14 -31.75 4.62
C THR A 154 -2.93 -32.66 4.82
N GLU A 155 -2.28 -32.60 5.99
CA GLU A 155 -1.21 -33.54 6.35
C GLU A 155 -1.70 -35.00 6.34
N GLU A 156 -2.98 -35.23 6.66
CA GLU A 156 -3.65 -36.53 6.59
C GLU A 156 -4.05 -36.95 5.16
N GLY A 157 -3.79 -36.11 4.16
CA GLY A 157 -4.02 -36.40 2.74
C GLY A 157 -5.45 -36.14 2.24
N ALA A 158 -6.32 -35.52 3.06
CA ALA A 158 -7.65 -35.12 2.60
C ALA A 158 -7.59 -33.91 1.67
N ASP A 159 -8.33 -33.97 0.56
CA ASP A 159 -8.41 -32.87 -0.43
C ASP A 159 -9.06 -31.63 0.18
N LEU A 160 -8.47 -30.47 -0.11
CA LEU A 160 -8.92 -29.15 0.31
C LEU A 160 -9.49 -28.37 -0.87
N GLN A 161 -10.28 -27.35 -0.56
CA GLN A 161 -10.85 -26.46 -1.57
C GLN A 161 -10.55 -24.99 -1.26
N PHE A 162 -10.70 -24.15 -2.28
CA PHE A 162 -10.74 -22.69 -2.18
C PHE A 162 -12.16 -22.18 -2.32
N SER A 163 -12.46 -21.05 -1.69
CA SER A 163 -13.69 -20.30 -1.92
C SER A 163 -13.42 -18.79 -1.98
N THR A 164 -14.44 -18.02 -2.38
CA THR A 164 -14.40 -16.54 -2.37
C THR A 164 -15.44 -15.93 -1.43
N ASP A 165 -16.25 -16.77 -0.79
CA ASP A 165 -17.41 -16.40 0.03
C ASP A 165 -17.22 -16.67 1.52
N GLY A 166 -16.03 -17.15 1.92
CA GLY A 166 -15.72 -17.43 3.33
C GLY A 166 -16.25 -18.77 3.83
N THR A 167 -16.54 -19.72 2.92
CA THR A 167 -17.06 -21.05 3.30
C THR A 167 -16.09 -21.77 4.26
N PRO A 168 -16.51 -22.18 5.47
CA PRO A 168 -15.64 -22.86 6.42
C PRO A 168 -14.97 -24.12 5.84
N GLY A 169 -13.71 -24.35 6.22
CA GLY A 169 -12.90 -25.48 5.74
C GLY A 169 -12.26 -25.27 4.36
N THR A 170 -12.35 -24.07 3.79
CA THR A 170 -11.71 -23.71 2.52
C THR A 170 -10.65 -22.64 2.71
N TYR A 171 -9.65 -22.57 1.83
CA TYR A 171 -8.78 -21.40 1.72
C TYR A 171 -9.50 -20.25 1.04
N ASP A 172 -9.17 -19.01 1.41
CA ASP A 172 -9.69 -17.84 0.73
C ASP A 172 -8.89 -17.55 -0.56
N LEU A 173 -9.53 -17.72 -1.71
CA LEU A 173 -8.88 -17.63 -3.01
C LEU A 173 -8.36 -16.22 -3.32
N GLU A 174 -9.06 -15.20 -2.83
CA GLU A 174 -8.67 -13.82 -3.09
C GLU A 174 -7.47 -13.39 -2.24
N ALA A 175 -7.40 -13.83 -0.99
CA ALA A 175 -6.22 -13.70 -0.15
C ALA A 175 -5.02 -14.39 -0.81
N THR A 176 -5.19 -15.63 -1.29
CA THR A 176 -4.14 -16.37 -1.99
C THR A 176 -3.66 -15.59 -3.23
N PHE A 177 -4.56 -15.10 -4.09
CA PHE A 177 -4.15 -14.26 -5.22
C PHE A 177 -3.43 -12.98 -4.77
N THR A 178 -3.90 -12.34 -3.70
CA THR A 178 -3.29 -11.09 -3.21
C THR A 178 -1.85 -11.33 -2.74
N HIS A 179 -1.59 -12.44 -2.05
CA HIS A 179 -0.26 -12.89 -1.66
C HIS A 179 0.64 -13.18 -2.89
N GLU A 180 0.19 -14.04 -3.80
CA GLU A 180 0.99 -14.45 -4.97
C GLU A 180 1.29 -13.28 -5.91
N ILE A 181 0.37 -12.32 -6.05
CA ILE A 181 0.65 -11.10 -6.82
C ILE A 181 1.75 -10.26 -6.16
N GLY A 182 1.89 -10.31 -4.84
CA GLY A 182 3.03 -9.68 -4.17
C GLY A 182 4.37 -10.29 -4.60
N HIS A 183 4.45 -11.61 -4.71
CA HIS A 183 5.63 -12.29 -5.27
C HIS A 183 5.84 -11.97 -6.74
N LEU A 184 4.77 -11.90 -7.54
CA LEU A 184 4.84 -11.45 -8.94
C LEU A 184 5.44 -10.05 -9.07
N LEU A 185 5.23 -9.20 -8.06
CA LEU A 185 5.80 -7.86 -7.97
C LEU A 185 7.22 -7.83 -7.40
N GLY A 186 7.77 -8.97 -6.98
CA GLY A 186 9.12 -9.10 -6.45
C GLY A 186 9.23 -8.96 -4.92
N LEU A 187 8.12 -9.08 -4.19
CA LEU A 187 8.13 -9.03 -2.72
C LEU A 187 8.51 -10.38 -2.12
N ASP A 188 9.38 -10.38 -1.11
CA ASP A 188 9.62 -11.54 -0.26
C ASP A 188 8.61 -11.64 0.89
N HIS A 189 8.55 -12.83 1.51
CA HIS A 189 7.73 -13.05 2.69
C HIS A 189 7.98 -12.01 3.80
N SER A 190 6.92 -11.67 4.53
CA SER A 190 6.98 -10.86 5.74
C SER A 190 7.03 -11.74 6.99
N ALA A 191 7.71 -11.22 8.02
CA ALA A 191 7.66 -11.78 9.36
C ALA A 191 6.51 -11.21 10.20
N VAL A 192 5.83 -10.17 9.71
CA VAL A 192 4.65 -9.60 10.35
C VAL A 192 3.49 -10.56 10.12
N LEU A 193 2.93 -11.09 11.19
CA LEU A 193 1.97 -12.19 11.11
C LEU A 193 0.68 -11.80 10.37
N ALA A 194 0.29 -10.53 10.42
CA ALA A 194 -0.88 -10.00 9.74
C ALA A 194 -0.61 -9.44 8.33
N SER A 195 0.63 -9.50 7.85
CA SER A 195 0.96 -9.09 6.48
C SER A 195 0.33 -10.06 5.48
N THR A 196 -0.16 -9.54 4.36
CA THR A 196 -0.58 -10.37 3.23
C THR A 196 0.58 -11.22 2.72
N MET A 197 1.82 -10.74 2.81
CA MET A 197 3.03 -11.47 2.43
C MET A 197 3.54 -12.42 3.53
N GLN A 198 2.79 -12.67 4.60
CA GLN A 198 3.16 -13.71 5.57
C GLN A 198 3.07 -15.11 4.92
N SER A 199 3.96 -16.03 5.28
CA SER A 199 4.13 -17.30 4.55
C SER A 199 3.08 -18.38 4.85
N ARG A 200 2.13 -18.10 5.74
CA ARG A 200 1.04 -19.02 6.13
C ARG A 200 -0.27 -18.42 5.65
N GLN A 201 -1.32 -19.23 5.59
CA GLN A 201 -2.66 -18.75 5.24
C GLN A 201 -3.69 -19.42 6.15
N GLY A 202 -4.63 -18.64 6.67
CA GLY A 202 -5.73 -19.14 7.48
C GLY A 202 -6.80 -19.85 6.65
N PHE A 203 -7.47 -20.85 7.25
CA PHE A 203 -8.69 -21.40 6.67
C PHE A 203 -9.87 -20.51 7.01
N ASN A 204 -10.82 -20.42 6.08
CA ASN A 204 -12.15 -19.93 6.44
C ASN A 204 -12.71 -20.81 7.56
N GLY A 205 -13.24 -20.18 8.60
CA GLY A 205 -13.71 -20.83 9.81
C GLY A 205 -12.67 -20.91 10.93
N THR A 206 -11.39 -20.56 10.69
CA THR A 206 -10.42 -20.37 11.77
C THR A 206 -10.94 -19.31 12.74
N TYR A 207 -10.97 -19.63 14.03
CA TYR A 207 -11.57 -18.82 15.10
C TYR A 207 -13.10 -18.60 14.95
N GLY A 208 -13.76 -19.40 14.11
CA GLY A 208 -15.16 -19.20 13.73
C GLY A 208 -15.40 -18.00 12.80
N LEU A 209 -14.36 -17.50 12.14
CA LEU A 209 -14.39 -16.30 11.30
C LEU A 209 -13.96 -16.61 9.85
N PRO A 210 -14.39 -15.82 8.86
CA PRO A 210 -13.81 -15.90 7.51
C PRO A 210 -12.35 -15.43 7.53
N ALA A 211 -11.48 -16.07 6.75
CA ALA A 211 -10.05 -15.75 6.67
C ALA A 211 -9.76 -14.61 5.69
N PHE A 212 -10.43 -13.47 5.86
CA PHE A 212 -10.37 -12.34 4.92
C PHE A 212 -9.29 -11.30 5.24
N THR A 213 -8.61 -11.39 6.38
CA THR A 213 -7.56 -10.45 6.81
C THR A 213 -6.48 -10.26 5.76
N GLU A 214 -6.02 -11.36 5.13
CA GLU A 214 -4.94 -11.35 4.15
C GLU A 214 -5.36 -10.76 2.79
N ARG A 215 -6.66 -10.55 2.58
CA ARG A 215 -7.13 -9.78 1.43
C ARG A 215 -6.71 -8.32 1.53
N THR A 216 -6.52 -7.77 2.74
CA THR A 216 -6.17 -6.36 2.94
C THR A 216 -4.67 -6.21 3.12
N LEU A 217 -4.03 -5.38 2.29
CA LEU A 217 -2.59 -5.10 2.42
C LEU A 217 -2.31 -4.42 3.77
N SER A 218 -1.44 -5.03 4.58
CA SER A 218 -0.89 -4.44 5.79
C SER A 218 -0.06 -3.20 5.49
N GLU A 219 0.25 -2.39 6.50
CA GLU A 219 1.17 -1.27 6.28
C GLU A 219 2.57 -1.75 5.86
N ASP A 220 3.02 -2.91 6.35
CA ASP A 220 4.27 -3.52 5.90
C ASP A 220 4.27 -3.82 4.39
N ASP A 221 3.21 -4.45 3.89
CA ASP A 221 3.06 -4.76 2.45
C ASP A 221 3.06 -3.48 1.60
N ARG A 222 2.32 -2.47 2.07
CA ARG A 222 2.20 -1.16 1.39
C ARG A 222 3.55 -0.47 1.29
N GLN A 223 4.34 -0.47 2.35
CA GLN A 223 5.65 0.17 2.31
C GLN A 223 6.65 -0.58 1.44
N ARG A 224 6.64 -1.92 1.47
CA ARG A 224 7.49 -2.74 0.61
C ARG A 224 7.18 -2.56 -0.88
N VAL A 225 5.91 -2.55 -1.28
CA VAL A 225 5.58 -2.33 -2.69
C VAL A 225 5.84 -0.89 -3.14
N ARG A 226 5.63 0.10 -2.25
CA ARG A 226 5.95 1.50 -2.53
C ARG A 226 7.45 1.76 -2.63
N SER A 227 8.28 1.02 -1.90
CA SER A 227 9.74 1.17 -2.01
C SER A 227 10.25 0.70 -3.38
N LEU A 228 9.62 -0.35 -3.94
CA LEU A 228 9.94 -0.86 -5.28
C LEU A 228 9.41 0.05 -6.41
N TYR A 229 8.17 0.51 -6.31
CA TYR A 229 7.44 1.12 -7.44
C TYR A 229 6.91 2.54 -7.20
N GLY A 230 6.74 2.93 -5.93
CA GLY A 230 6.17 4.22 -5.54
C GLY A 230 7.10 5.42 -5.80
N PRO A 231 6.55 6.65 -5.77
CA PRO A 231 7.39 7.85 -5.74
C PRO A 231 8.20 7.86 -4.45
N LYS A 232 9.51 8.10 -4.56
CA LYS A 232 10.42 8.12 -3.39
C LYS A 232 10.37 9.43 -2.58
N SER A 233 9.65 10.44 -3.08
CA SER A 233 9.50 11.73 -2.41
C SER A 233 8.62 11.62 -1.17
N HIS A 234 8.99 12.32 -0.11
CA HIS A 234 8.37 12.33 1.22
C HIS A 234 8.43 11.00 2.00
N LEU A 235 9.07 9.98 1.43
CA LEU A 235 9.35 8.73 2.13
C LEU A 235 10.71 8.82 2.83
N ALA A 236 10.82 8.11 3.94
CA ALA A 236 12.00 8.02 4.76
C ALA A 236 12.45 6.58 4.87
N LYS A 237 13.69 6.40 5.31
CA LYS A 237 14.33 5.10 5.42
C LYS A 237 15.03 4.96 6.76
N ILE A 238 14.96 3.78 7.36
CA ILE A 238 15.87 3.39 8.45
C ILE A 238 16.83 2.35 7.88
N GLU A 239 18.12 2.63 7.94
CA GLU A 239 19.16 1.69 7.52
C GLU A 239 20.09 1.39 8.68
N GLY A 240 20.55 0.16 8.78
CA GLY A 240 21.47 -0.20 9.84
C GLY A 240 22.09 -1.55 9.63
N ARG A 241 22.90 -1.94 10.61
CA ARG A 241 23.53 -3.25 10.67
C ARG A 241 23.34 -3.85 12.05
N LEU A 242 22.88 -5.10 12.10
CA LEU A 242 22.90 -5.94 13.29
C LEU A 242 24.17 -6.79 13.27
N ILE A 243 25.04 -6.54 14.25
CA ILE A 243 26.29 -7.29 14.44
C ILE A 243 26.27 -7.94 15.81
N ASP A 244 27.01 -9.04 15.99
CA ASP A 244 27.24 -9.63 17.30
C ASP A 244 28.74 -9.70 17.62
N ASN A 245 29.05 -9.99 18.89
CA ASN A 245 30.41 -10.25 19.37
C ASN A 245 30.52 -11.64 20.06
N LEU A 246 29.87 -12.67 19.51
CA LEU A 246 29.82 -14.04 20.04
C LEU A 246 31.20 -14.73 20.00
N THR A 247 32.10 -14.32 19.11
CA THR A 247 33.52 -14.71 19.11
C THR A 247 34.37 -13.53 19.62
N PRO A 248 35.16 -13.67 20.71
CA PRO A 248 35.83 -12.56 21.43
C PRO A 248 36.80 -11.66 20.65
N THR A 249 36.94 -11.80 19.33
CA THR A 249 37.87 -11.04 18.49
C THR A 249 37.34 -10.76 17.06
N THR A 250 36.10 -11.11 16.74
CA THR A 250 35.52 -10.94 15.39
C THR A 250 34.06 -10.49 15.49
N LEU A 251 33.76 -9.29 14.98
CA LEU A 251 32.38 -8.85 14.75
C LEU A 251 31.81 -9.68 13.59
N GLY A 252 30.89 -10.58 13.91
CA GLY A 252 30.21 -11.41 12.92
C GLY A 252 28.91 -10.74 12.46
N PRO A 253 28.65 -10.63 11.15
CA PRO A 253 27.31 -10.27 10.68
C PRO A 253 26.30 -11.36 11.07
N ARG A 254 25.07 -10.97 11.44
CA ARG A 254 23.99 -11.93 11.70
C ARG A 254 22.96 -11.92 10.59
N GLN A 255 22.89 -13.04 9.89
CA GLN A 255 21.80 -13.37 8.98
C GLN A 255 20.54 -13.70 9.80
N THR A 256 19.37 -13.68 9.14
CA THR A 256 18.11 -14.23 9.65
C THR A 256 17.47 -13.54 10.87
N PHE A 257 17.72 -12.26 11.07
CA PHE A 257 16.94 -11.45 12.02
C PHE A 257 15.79 -10.74 11.32
N ASN A 258 14.59 -10.86 11.90
CA ASN A 258 13.46 -10.00 11.56
C ASN A 258 13.65 -8.66 12.26
N VAL A 259 13.56 -7.56 11.53
CA VAL A 259 13.62 -6.19 12.05
C VAL A 259 12.34 -5.46 11.65
N TRP A 260 11.70 -4.75 12.56
CA TRP A 260 10.49 -3.99 12.24
C TRP A 260 10.40 -2.67 13.01
N ALA A 261 9.67 -1.73 12.43
CA ALA A 261 9.37 -0.42 12.99
C ALA A 261 7.89 -0.30 13.36
N GLU A 262 7.63 0.19 14.56
CA GLU A 262 6.31 0.48 15.09
C GLU A 262 6.17 2.00 15.27
N SER A 263 5.06 2.58 14.81
CA SER A 263 4.78 4.01 15.07
C SER A 263 4.53 4.20 16.56
N ILE A 264 5.24 5.12 17.22
CA ILE A 264 5.05 5.37 18.66
C ILE A 264 3.65 5.92 18.96
N ALA A 265 3.12 6.74 18.05
CA ALA A 265 1.82 7.38 18.23
C ALA A 265 0.66 6.35 18.24
N THR A 266 0.79 5.28 17.45
CA THR A 266 -0.31 4.33 17.24
C THR A 266 -0.04 2.92 17.72
N GLY A 267 1.23 2.52 17.81
CA GLY A 267 1.68 1.16 18.07
C GLY A 267 1.54 0.20 16.88
N ARG A 268 1.20 0.71 15.69
CA ARG A 268 1.06 -0.09 14.49
C ARG A 268 2.43 -0.47 13.94
N VAL A 269 2.57 -1.71 13.48
CA VAL A 269 3.72 -2.15 12.68
C VAL A 269 3.64 -1.50 11.31
N ILE A 270 4.64 -0.70 10.94
CA ILE A 270 4.62 0.11 9.71
C ILE A 270 5.50 -0.48 8.62
N ALA A 271 6.67 -1.00 8.98
CA ALA A 271 7.59 -1.60 8.03
C ALA A 271 8.43 -2.67 8.72
N SER A 272 8.79 -3.70 7.97
CA SER A 272 9.67 -4.77 8.39
C SER A 272 10.64 -5.13 7.28
N SER A 273 11.75 -5.73 7.68
CA SER A 273 12.77 -6.26 6.79
C SER A 273 13.52 -7.35 7.53
N ILE A 274 14.40 -8.03 6.80
CA ILE A 274 15.24 -9.09 7.34
C ILE A 274 16.68 -8.76 7.05
N THR A 275 17.56 -9.10 8.00
CA THR A 275 18.98 -8.84 7.83
C THR A 275 19.55 -9.64 6.67
N ALA A 276 20.30 -8.96 5.81
CA ALA A 276 21.09 -9.56 4.75
C ALA A 276 22.22 -10.43 5.33
N GLU A 277 22.96 -11.11 4.46
CA GLU A 277 24.07 -11.98 4.86
C GLU A 277 25.15 -11.25 5.70
N ASP A 278 25.34 -9.96 5.42
CA ASP A 278 26.26 -9.09 6.12
C ASP A 278 25.64 -8.41 7.35
N GLY A 279 24.41 -8.77 7.74
CA GLY A 279 23.70 -8.19 8.88
C GLY A 279 23.10 -6.81 8.61
N SER A 280 23.26 -6.25 7.41
CA SER A 280 22.60 -5.00 7.04
C SER A 280 21.09 -5.19 6.91
N TYR A 281 20.32 -4.17 7.22
CA TYR A 281 18.87 -4.16 7.05
C TYR A 281 18.39 -2.77 6.63
N SER A 282 17.21 -2.76 6.03
CA SER A 282 16.61 -1.58 5.43
C SER A 282 15.10 -1.60 5.65
N LEU A 283 14.58 -0.63 6.40
CA LEU A 283 13.14 -0.38 6.54
C LEU A 283 12.80 0.83 5.66
N GLU A 284 12.05 0.58 4.59
CA GLU A 284 11.74 1.56 3.55
C GLU A 284 10.27 2.00 3.60
N GLY A 285 9.93 3.06 2.88
CA GLY A 285 8.54 3.55 2.78
C GLY A 285 7.99 4.22 4.04
N LEU A 286 8.85 4.54 5.02
CA LEU A 286 8.40 5.19 6.25
C LEU A 286 7.98 6.63 5.99
N THR A 287 7.06 7.15 6.79
CA THR A 287 6.75 8.59 6.81
C THR A 287 7.60 9.30 7.86
N ALA A 288 7.59 10.63 7.87
CA ALA A 288 8.21 11.39 8.94
C ALA A 288 7.39 11.23 10.23
N ASP A 289 7.90 10.45 11.18
CA ASP A 289 7.27 10.19 12.48
C ASP A 289 8.33 9.68 13.50
N GLN A 290 7.89 9.36 14.71
CA GLN A 290 8.67 8.68 15.72
C GLN A 290 8.37 7.18 15.73
N TYR A 291 9.42 6.38 15.65
CA TYR A 291 9.33 4.92 15.57
C TYR A 291 10.05 4.25 16.73
N ARG A 292 9.48 3.15 17.21
CA ARG A 292 10.21 2.13 17.96
C ARG A 292 10.71 1.09 16.96
N VAL A 293 11.94 0.64 17.10
CA VAL A 293 12.53 -0.39 16.23
C VAL A 293 12.92 -1.60 17.06
N LEU A 294 12.50 -2.77 16.62
CA LEU A 294 12.72 -4.04 17.30
C LEU A 294 13.36 -5.05 16.35
N ALA A 295 14.04 -6.04 16.92
CA ALA A 295 14.61 -7.15 16.18
C ALA A 295 14.43 -8.47 16.93
N ALA A 296 14.15 -9.54 16.20
CA ALA A 296 14.01 -10.88 16.74
C ALA A 296 14.65 -11.92 15.80
N PRO A 297 15.27 -12.98 16.33
CA PRO A 297 15.78 -14.06 15.50
C PRO A 297 14.64 -14.81 14.82
N ARG A 298 14.88 -15.30 13.60
CA ARG A 298 14.01 -16.26 12.90
C ARG A 298 14.30 -17.68 13.42
N ASP A 299 13.26 -18.44 13.80
CA ASP A 299 13.31 -19.85 14.28
C ASP A 299 14.27 -20.74 13.45
N GLU A 300 14.98 -21.78 13.92
CA GLU A 300 15.13 -22.42 15.26
C GLU A 300 16.44 -23.25 15.41
N SER A 301 17.40 -23.23 14.48
CA SER A 301 18.61 -24.09 14.59
C SER A 301 19.84 -23.37 15.17
N ASP A 302 20.05 -22.09 14.85
CA ASP A 302 21.30 -21.35 15.14
C ASP A 302 21.17 -20.24 16.20
N SER A 303 19.96 -19.99 16.72
CA SER A 303 19.64 -18.82 17.56
C SER A 303 19.56 -19.10 19.07
N LYS A 304 20.03 -20.27 19.55
CA LYS A 304 19.84 -20.72 20.95
C LYS A 304 20.27 -19.72 22.03
N ASN A 305 21.11 -18.73 21.73
CA ASN A 305 21.63 -17.74 22.69
C ASN A 305 21.28 -16.28 22.33
N LEU A 306 20.42 -16.04 21.34
CA LEU A 306 20.04 -14.69 20.90
C LEU A 306 18.56 -14.45 21.17
N ARG A 307 18.26 -13.37 21.88
CA ARG A 307 16.89 -12.99 22.28
C ARG A 307 16.34 -11.91 21.36
N SER A 308 15.02 -11.69 21.40
CA SER A 308 14.45 -10.49 20.83
C SER A 308 14.94 -9.25 21.59
N VAL A 309 15.19 -8.16 20.86
CA VAL A 309 15.75 -6.91 21.40
C VAL A 309 14.97 -5.71 20.90
N GLU A 310 14.84 -4.70 21.75
CA GLU A 310 14.45 -3.36 21.33
C GLU A 310 15.71 -2.64 20.86
N VAL A 311 15.81 -2.38 19.56
CA VAL A 311 16.95 -1.73 18.92
C VAL A 311 16.94 -0.23 19.23
N SER A 312 15.75 0.37 19.21
CA SER A 312 15.53 1.74 19.64
C SER A 312 14.13 1.91 20.22
N SER A 313 14.05 2.48 21.42
CA SER A 313 12.79 2.81 22.08
C SER A 313 12.08 4.00 21.42
N LYS A 314 12.87 4.88 20.79
CA LYS A 314 12.41 6.10 20.12
C LYS A 314 13.43 6.60 19.10
N LEU A 315 13.05 6.55 17.83
CA LEU A 315 13.82 7.07 16.71
C LEU A 315 13.00 8.13 15.97
N ASN A 316 13.56 9.33 15.81
CA ASN A 316 12.94 10.38 15.00
C ASN A 316 13.35 10.19 13.54
N VAL A 317 12.38 9.93 12.67
CA VAL A 317 12.60 9.76 11.23
C VAL A 317 12.07 10.99 10.50
N LYS A 318 12.84 11.50 9.53
CA LYS A 318 12.46 12.68 8.72
C LYS A 318 12.23 12.26 7.28
N SER A 319 11.30 12.93 6.61
CA SER A 319 11.03 12.72 5.19
C SER A 319 12.27 12.94 4.33
N ASP A 320 12.37 12.20 3.23
CA ASP A 320 13.45 12.32 2.24
C ASP A 320 14.86 12.12 2.83
N SER A 321 14.96 11.35 3.92
CA SER A 321 16.21 11.09 4.61
C SER A 321 16.37 9.64 5.03
N VAL A 322 17.64 9.21 5.07
CA VAL A 322 18.03 7.94 5.68
C VAL A 322 18.42 8.20 7.13
N THR A 323 17.79 7.47 8.04
CA THR A 323 18.08 7.49 9.47
C THR A 323 18.94 6.26 9.82
N PRO A 324 20.23 6.42 10.14
CA PRO A 324 21.09 5.28 10.47
C PRO A 324 20.78 4.71 11.85
N LEU A 325 20.73 3.38 11.98
CA LEU A 325 20.48 2.66 13.23
C LEU A 325 21.29 1.35 13.31
N ASN A 326 22.56 1.45 13.69
CA ASN A 326 23.39 0.28 13.96
C ASN A 326 23.16 -0.24 15.38
N TYR A 327 23.21 -1.56 15.57
CA TYR A 327 23.04 -2.16 16.89
C TYR A 327 23.89 -3.40 17.07
N ASN A 328 24.51 -3.50 18.24
CA ASN A 328 25.34 -4.64 18.61
C ASN A 328 24.54 -5.59 19.51
N LEU A 329 24.24 -6.78 19.01
CA LEU A 329 23.57 -7.85 19.72
C LEU A 329 24.51 -8.41 20.79
N LEU A 330 24.06 -8.35 22.04
CA LEU A 330 24.80 -8.90 23.16
C LEU A 330 24.45 -10.40 23.32
N PRO A 331 25.46 -11.29 23.29
CA PRO A 331 25.28 -12.70 23.63
C PRO A 331 24.59 -12.87 24.98
N GLN A 332 23.66 -13.83 25.07
CA GLN A 332 23.09 -14.22 26.35
C GLN A 332 23.75 -15.50 26.84
N ASN A 333 24.12 -15.52 28.13
CA ASN A 333 24.73 -16.69 28.77
C ASN A 333 23.73 -17.85 28.99
N ALA A 334 22.42 -17.56 28.90
CA ALA A 334 21.35 -18.52 29.09
C ALA A 334 20.57 -18.69 27.77
N PRO A 335 20.15 -19.92 27.45
CA PRO A 335 19.44 -20.18 26.20
C PRO A 335 18.09 -19.45 26.16
N THR A 336 17.58 -19.24 24.94
CA THR A 336 16.20 -18.81 24.71
C THR A 336 15.24 -19.91 25.11
N THR A 337 14.21 -19.54 25.88
CA THR A 337 13.20 -20.47 26.41
C THR A 337 11.77 -20.02 26.13
N LEU A 338 11.57 -18.74 25.83
CA LEU A 338 10.27 -18.16 25.53
C LEU A 338 10.05 -18.07 24.02
N SER A 339 9.21 -18.95 23.48
CA SER A 339 8.87 -19.00 22.05
C SER A 339 7.34 -19.08 21.87
N PRO A 340 6.64 -17.93 21.80
CA PRO A 340 5.22 -17.88 21.43
C PRO A 340 5.07 -18.18 19.93
N ARG A 341 4.50 -19.33 19.58
CA ARG A 341 4.32 -19.75 18.17
C ARG A 341 2.87 -19.78 17.72
N TRP A 342 1.94 -19.87 18.67
CA TRP A 342 0.52 -20.02 18.42
C TRP A 342 -0.26 -18.93 19.14
N ILE A 343 -1.24 -18.38 18.46
CA ILE A 343 -2.18 -17.40 19.00
C ILE A 343 -3.60 -17.88 18.75
N GLY A 344 -4.54 -17.46 19.60
CA GLY A 344 -5.89 -17.98 19.51
C GLY A 344 -7.00 -17.10 20.05
N LEU A 345 -8.21 -17.45 19.64
CA LEU A 345 -9.48 -16.95 20.14
C LEU A 345 -10.37 -18.14 20.46
N SER A 346 -11.23 -18.00 21.47
CA SER A 346 -12.24 -19.02 21.83
C SER A 346 -11.68 -20.43 22.07
N GLY A 347 -10.41 -20.56 22.49
CA GLY A 347 -9.74 -21.83 22.75
C GLY A 347 -9.17 -22.53 21.52
N GLU A 348 -9.34 -21.97 20.32
CA GLU A 348 -8.73 -22.45 19.09
C GLU A 348 -7.40 -21.72 18.87
N LEU A 349 -6.33 -22.45 18.55
CA LEU A 349 -5.00 -21.93 18.30
C LEU A 349 -4.65 -22.04 16.82
N SER A 350 -4.01 -21.00 16.27
CA SER A 350 -3.46 -20.99 14.91
C SER A 350 -2.18 -20.17 14.85
N SER A 351 -1.54 -20.19 13.69
CA SER A 351 -0.30 -19.48 13.37
C SER A 351 -0.55 -18.26 12.47
N VAL A 352 -1.79 -17.79 12.43
CA VAL A 352 -2.29 -16.66 11.63
C VAL A 352 -2.78 -15.57 12.59
N PRO A 353 -2.90 -14.29 12.17
CA PRO A 353 -3.16 -13.18 13.09
C PRO A 353 -4.55 -13.27 13.74
N LEU A 354 -4.72 -12.61 14.88
CA LEU A 354 -6.02 -12.51 15.57
C LEU A 354 -6.79 -11.28 15.07
N PRO A 355 -7.86 -11.45 14.28
CA PRO A 355 -8.77 -10.36 13.99
C PRO A 355 -9.54 -9.98 15.26
N VAL A 356 -9.50 -8.70 15.63
CA VAL A 356 -10.24 -8.17 16.78
C VAL A 356 -11.01 -6.90 16.39
N GLU A 357 -12.12 -6.64 17.09
CA GLU A 357 -12.90 -5.43 16.85
C GLU A 357 -12.57 -4.32 17.85
N ALA A 358 -12.53 -3.08 17.37
CA ALA A 358 -12.39 -1.91 18.22
C ALA A 358 -13.57 -1.78 19.20
N GLY A 359 -13.30 -1.42 20.45
CA GLY A 359 -14.32 -1.25 21.49
C GLY A 359 -14.80 -2.55 22.15
N LYS A 360 -14.20 -3.70 21.82
CA LYS A 360 -14.54 -5.00 22.44
C LYS A 360 -13.50 -5.42 23.48
N ARG A 361 -13.94 -6.28 24.40
CA ARG A 361 -13.07 -7.06 25.29
C ARG A 361 -13.01 -8.47 24.74
N VAL A 362 -11.82 -8.99 24.49
CA VAL A 362 -11.59 -10.30 23.85
C VAL A 362 -10.68 -11.14 24.73
N LYS A 363 -10.91 -12.45 24.78
CA LYS A 363 -9.99 -13.39 25.44
C LYS A 363 -9.02 -13.93 24.41
N ILE A 364 -7.74 -13.66 24.59
CA ILE A 364 -6.65 -14.10 23.72
C ILE A 364 -5.98 -15.33 24.34
N TYR A 365 -5.65 -16.30 23.49
CA TYR A 365 -4.88 -17.49 23.83
C TYR A 365 -3.49 -17.37 23.21
N VAL A 366 -2.46 -17.82 23.92
CA VAL A 366 -1.08 -17.89 23.42
C VAL A 366 -0.48 -19.23 23.80
N GLY A 367 0.07 -19.94 22.82
CA GLY A 367 0.71 -21.24 22.98
C GLY A 367 2.16 -21.24 22.51
N GLY A 368 3.01 -21.96 23.23
CA GLY A 368 4.41 -22.11 22.86
C GLY A 368 5.33 -22.47 24.03
N ALA A 369 6.61 -22.70 23.74
CA ALA A 369 7.58 -23.05 24.77
C ALA A 369 7.79 -21.87 25.75
N GLY A 370 7.87 -22.19 27.05
CA GLY A 370 8.14 -21.21 28.12
C GLY A 370 7.01 -20.21 28.41
N ILE A 371 5.87 -20.31 27.72
CA ILE A 371 4.76 -19.36 27.86
C ILE A 371 4.10 -19.41 29.24
N ASP A 372 4.16 -20.56 29.92
CA ASP A 372 3.71 -20.74 31.31
C ASP A 372 4.56 -19.97 32.34
N GLN A 373 5.72 -19.45 31.95
CA GLN A 373 6.64 -18.66 32.79
C GLN A 373 6.42 -17.15 32.67
N VAL A 374 5.41 -16.70 31.91
CA VAL A 374 5.07 -15.29 31.72
C VAL A 374 4.05 -14.85 32.77
N PRO A 375 4.38 -13.91 33.68
CA PRO A 375 3.39 -13.34 34.60
C PRO A 375 2.45 -12.39 33.86
N GLY A 376 1.19 -12.30 34.30
CA GLY A 376 0.16 -11.50 33.62
C GLY A 376 0.50 -10.01 33.53
N THR A 377 1.24 -9.48 34.51
CA THR A 377 1.75 -8.10 34.52
C THR A 377 2.83 -7.81 33.48
N SER A 378 3.38 -8.85 32.84
CA SER A 378 4.41 -8.76 31.80
C SER A 378 3.87 -9.08 30.40
N ILE A 379 2.55 -9.08 30.24
CA ILE A 379 1.86 -9.23 28.96
C ILE A 379 1.34 -7.86 28.53
N SER A 380 1.62 -7.47 27.29
CA SER A 380 1.19 -6.18 26.75
C SER A 380 1.03 -6.26 25.23
N VAL A 381 0.14 -5.44 24.68
CA VAL A 381 0.11 -5.15 23.24
C VAL A 381 0.86 -3.83 23.04
N ALA A 382 1.74 -3.74 22.04
CA ALA A 382 2.62 -2.59 21.82
C ALA A 382 1.90 -1.35 21.27
N SER A 383 0.77 -0.95 21.87
CA SER A 383 -0.07 0.15 21.42
C SER A 383 -0.85 0.78 22.57
N PRO A 384 -1.07 2.12 22.57
CA PRO A 384 -1.87 2.80 23.58
C PRO A 384 -3.37 2.46 23.49
N TYR A 385 -3.82 1.78 22.44
CA TYR A 385 -5.22 1.43 22.23
C TYR A 385 -5.64 0.09 22.85
N PHE A 386 -4.74 -0.61 23.51
CA PHE A 386 -5.00 -1.93 24.07
C PHE A 386 -4.66 -1.96 25.55
N THR A 387 -5.52 -2.58 26.35
CA THR A 387 -5.29 -2.78 27.77
C THR A 387 -5.43 -4.26 28.09
N VAL A 388 -4.36 -4.88 28.56
CA VAL A 388 -4.37 -6.26 29.04
C VAL A 388 -4.83 -6.26 30.50
N ASP A 389 -5.74 -7.17 30.86
CA ASP A 389 -6.12 -7.42 32.25
C ASP A 389 -5.20 -8.49 32.85
N PRO A 390 -4.17 -8.12 33.64
CA PRO A 390 -3.21 -9.09 34.16
C PRO A 390 -3.83 -10.10 35.12
N SER A 391 -4.98 -9.78 35.74
CA SER A 391 -5.67 -10.65 36.69
C SER A 391 -6.46 -11.77 36.02
N SER A 392 -6.73 -11.63 34.72
CA SER A 392 -7.45 -12.62 33.91
C SER A 392 -6.56 -13.78 33.42
N LEU A 393 -5.24 -13.70 33.64
CA LEU A 393 -4.29 -14.70 33.18
C LEU A 393 -4.67 -16.09 33.71
N THR A 394 -4.92 -17.01 32.78
CA THR A 394 -5.27 -18.40 33.07
C THR A 394 -4.31 -19.33 32.34
N ARG A 395 -3.87 -20.42 33.00
CA ARG A 395 -3.18 -21.52 32.33
C ARG A 395 -4.22 -22.49 31.79
N GLU A 396 -4.20 -22.70 30.48
CA GLU A 396 -5.19 -23.51 29.78
C GLU A 396 -4.73 -24.97 29.69
N GLN A 397 -5.65 -25.91 29.89
CA GLN A 397 -5.38 -27.34 29.71
C GLN A 397 -5.91 -27.81 28.35
N LEU A 398 -5.23 -27.39 27.29
CA LEU A 398 -5.48 -27.89 25.93
C LEU A 398 -4.57 -29.09 25.65
N SER A 399 -5.03 -30.00 24.78
CA SER A 399 -4.28 -31.20 24.36
C SER A 399 -3.16 -30.84 23.37
N THR A 400 -2.21 -30.01 23.80
CA THR A 400 -1.07 -29.53 23.00
C THR A 400 0.25 -30.04 23.59
N PRO A 401 1.30 -30.23 22.76
CA PRO A 401 2.62 -30.63 23.25
C PRO A 401 3.39 -29.49 23.95
N PHE A 402 2.80 -28.30 24.03
CA PHE A 402 3.37 -27.09 24.63
C PHE A 402 2.35 -26.40 25.56
N PRO A 403 2.81 -25.58 26.53
CA PRO A 403 1.92 -24.80 27.39
C PRO A 403 1.09 -23.77 26.63
N VAL A 404 -0.10 -23.49 27.15
CA VAL A 404 -1.02 -22.46 26.65
C VAL A 404 -1.51 -21.60 27.82
N ILE A 405 -1.54 -20.28 27.61
CA ILE A 405 -2.16 -19.33 28.54
C ILE A 405 -3.28 -18.56 27.82
N SER A 406 -4.23 -18.04 28.58
CA SER A 406 -5.21 -17.06 28.10
C SER A 406 -5.27 -15.83 28.98
N PHE A 407 -5.65 -14.69 28.41
CA PHE A 407 -5.85 -13.43 29.12
C PHE A 407 -6.82 -12.54 28.33
N ASP A 408 -7.52 -11.65 29.05
CA ASP A 408 -8.46 -10.71 28.47
C ASP A 408 -7.74 -9.42 28.05
N VAL A 409 -8.07 -8.94 26.85
CA VAL A 409 -7.60 -7.68 26.28
C VAL A 409 -8.80 -6.79 25.94
N THR A 410 -8.78 -5.55 26.41
CA THR A 410 -9.74 -4.53 26.02
C THR A 410 -9.15 -3.68 24.90
N VAL A 411 -9.86 -3.61 23.77
CA VAL A 411 -9.52 -2.78 22.62
C VAL A 411 -10.28 -1.46 22.72
N ALA A 412 -9.57 -0.34 22.70
CA ALA A 412 -10.19 0.98 22.74
C ALA A 412 -11.12 1.16 21.53
N PRO A 413 -12.28 1.82 21.69
CA PRO A 413 -13.16 2.11 20.55
C PRO A 413 -12.42 2.85 19.45
N SER A 414 -11.51 3.76 19.77
CA SER A 414 -10.72 4.57 18.82
C SER A 414 -9.53 3.86 18.18
N ALA A 415 -9.33 2.55 18.43
CA ALA A 415 -8.22 1.82 17.86
C ALA A 415 -8.28 1.86 16.32
N PRO A 416 -7.22 2.32 15.63
CA PRO A 416 -7.24 2.43 14.17
C PRO A 416 -7.06 1.07 13.51
N PHE A 417 -7.41 1.00 12.21
CA PHE A 417 -7.01 -0.09 11.33
C PHE A 417 -5.49 -0.30 11.36
N GLY A 418 -5.07 -1.56 11.45
CA GLY A 418 -3.67 -1.97 11.31
C GLY A 418 -3.29 -3.12 12.24
N ASP A 419 -1.99 -3.37 12.27
CA ASP A 419 -1.41 -4.57 12.87
C ASP A 419 -0.56 -4.24 14.08
N TYR A 420 -0.70 -5.04 15.13
CA TYR A 420 -0.19 -4.75 16.45
C TYR A 420 0.61 -5.92 17.01
N THR A 421 1.72 -5.59 17.67
CA THR A 421 2.64 -6.56 18.24
C THR A 421 2.18 -6.99 19.63
N LEU A 422 2.15 -8.30 19.86
CA LEU A 422 2.03 -8.86 21.20
C LEU A 422 3.43 -8.97 21.83
N ARG A 423 3.60 -8.44 23.04
CA ARG A 423 4.84 -8.49 23.82
C ARG A 423 4.62 -9.33 25.09
N LEU A 424 5.51 -10.28 25.30
CA LEU A 424 5.53 -11.21 26.44
C LEU A 424 6.91 -11.17 27.09
N GLN A 425 6.97 -11.08 28.42
CA GLN A 425 8.24 -11.16 29.13
C GLN A 425 8.16 -12.17 30.27
N SER A 426 9.07 -13.16 30.27
CA SER A 426 9.12 -14.20 31.30
C SER A 426 9.73 -13.68 32.61
N ASN A 427 9.61 -14.48 33.69
CA ASN A 427 10.25 -14.19 34.97
C ASN A 427 11.79 -14.07 34.91
N SER A 428 12.44 -14.63 33.88
CA SER A 428 13.88 -14.50 33.67
C SER A 428 14.28 -13.16 33.02
N GLY A 429 13.30 -12.32 32.67
CA GLY A 429 13.47 -11.08 31.92
C GLY A 429 13.54 -11.26 30.39
N GLU A 430 13.54 -12.50 29.90
CA GLU A 430 13.47 -12.81 28.46
C GLU A 430 12.19 -12.24 27.85
N THR A 431 12.32 -11.43 26.80
CA THR A 431 11.18 -10.83 26.10
C THR A 431 11.02 -11.46 24.72
N ALA A 432 9.80 -11.81 24.36
CA ALA A 432 9.40 -12.24 23.04
C ALA A 432 8.38 -11.26 22.46
N TYR A 433 8.48 -11.01 21.16
CA TYR A 433 7.55 -10.19 20.40
C TYR A 433 6.95 -11.02 19.28
N VAL A 434 5.66 -10.86 19.06
CA VAL A 434 4.94 -11.46 17.93
C VAL A 434 4.39 -10.30 17.09
N PRO A 435 5.13 -9.81 16.08
CA PRO A 435 4.71 -8.66 15.30
C PRO A 435 3.47 -8.99 14.45
N GLY A 436 2.48 -8.11 14.48
CA GLY A 436 1.20 -8.33 13.79
C GLY A 436 0.36 -9.48 14.36
N ALA A 437 0.58 -9.89 15.61
CA ALA A 437 -0.23 -10.93 16.25
C ALA A 437 -1.72 -10.57 16.31
N ILE A 438 -2.03 -9.28 16.42
CA ILE A 438 -3.39 -8.77 16.49
C ILE A 438 -3.60 -7.83 15.33
N THR A 439 -4.69 -8.00 14.58
CA THR A 439 -5.06 -7.12 13.48
C THR A 439 -6.46 -6.56 13.70
N ILE A 440 -6.62 -5.27 13.41
CA ILE A 440 -7.93 -4.62 13.31
C ILE A 440 -8.15 -4.35 11.82
N ASP A 441 -8.92 -5.24 11.18
CA ASP A 441 -9.32 -5.12 9.78
C ASP A 441 -10.85 -5.10 9.64
N PRO A 442 -11.47 -3.96 9.27
CA PRO A 442 -12.90 -3.87 8.99
C PRO A 442 -13.38 -4.88 7.94
N GLY A 443 -12.52 -5.27 6.99
CA GLY A 443 -12.83 -6.24 5.94
C GLY A 443 -12.80 -7.70 6.40
N ALA A 444 -12.14 -7.99 7.53
CA ALA A 444 -12.01 -9.35 8.06
C ALA A 444 -13.24 -9.83 8.84
N LEU A 445 -14.01 -8.91 9.40
CA LEU A 445 -15.11 -9.21 10.32
C LEU A 445 -16.48 -9.19 9.64
N TYR A 446 -16.57 -8.62 8.44
CA TYR A 446 -17.80 -8.54 7.67
C TYR A 446 -17.59 -9.08 6.27
N ALA A 447 -18.31 -10.14 5.93
CA ALA A 447 -18.16 -10.78 4.63
C ALA A 447 -18.49 -9.89 3.43
N VAL A 448 -19.10 -8.71 3.64
CA VAL A 448 -19.43 -7.75 2.59
C VAL A 448 -19.57 -6.32 3.16
N VAL A 449 -18.52 -5.71 3.71
CA VAL A 449 -18.53 -4.25 3.94
C VAL A 449 -17.24 -3.65 3.39
N ASN A 450 -17.38 -2.65 2.53
CA ASN A 450 -16.22 -1.89 2.07
C ASN A 450 -15.75 -1.01 3.25
N PRO A 451 -14.47 -1.02 3.66
CA PRO A 451 -13.98 -0.19 4.76
C PRO A 451 -14.35 1.29 4.63
N ILE A 452 -14.54 1.78 3.39
CA ILE A 452 -15.04 3.13 3.14
C ILE A 452 -16.40 3.42 3.78
N ASP A 453 -17.18 2.41 4.14
CA ASP A 453 -18.50 2.52 4.78
C ASP A 453 -18.42 2.78 6.28
N ASP A 454 -17.28 2.44 6.92
CA ASP A 454 -17.01 2.85 8.29
C ASP A 454 -16.78 4.36 8.36
N ALA A 455 -17.47 5.03 9.29
CA ALA A 455 -17.44 6.49 9.41
C ALA A 455 -16.05 7.04 9.70
N ARG A 456 -15.23 6.34 10.50
CA ARG A 456 -13.90 6.82 10.89
C ARG A 456 -12.88 6.56 9.80
N PHE A 457 -12.94 5.39 9.19
CA PHE A 457 -12.15 5.10 8.00
C PHE A 457 -12.47 6.11 6.91
N PHE A 458 -13.76 6.36 6.64
CA PHE A 458 -14.20 7.36 5.67
C PHE A 458 -13.58 8.73 5.92
N VAL A 459 -13.68 9.27 7.13
CA VAL A 459 -13.12 10.58 7.48
C VAL A 459 -11.60 10.59 7.32
N THR A 460 -10.92 9.55 7.80
CA THR A 460 -9.46 9.42 7.68
C THR A 460 -9.04 9.40 6.21
N GLN A 461 -9.79 8.67 5.39
CA GLN A 461 -9.52 8.53 3.98
C GLN A 461 -9.79 9.82 3.20
N GLN A 462 -10.87 10.54 3.50
CA GLN A 462 -11.13 11.86 2.90
C GLN A 462 -9.99 12.84 3.18
N TYR A 463 -9.47 12.85 4.41
CA TYR A 463 -8.33 13.68 4.79
C TYR A 463 -7.04 13.29 4.06
N SER A 464 -6.74 11.99 3.99
CA SER A 464 -5.60 11.50 3.22
C SER A 464 -5.71 11.85 1.74
N ASP A 465 -6.91 11.70 1.16
CA ASP A 465 -7.13 11.93 -0.26
C ASP A 465 -7.08 13.41 -0.65
N LEU A 466 -7.57 14.30 0.22
CA LEU A 466 -7.75 15.72 -0.06
C LEU A 466 -6.63 16.60 0.49
N LEU A 467 -6.09 16.26 1.67
CA LEU A 467 -5.09 17.06 2.39
C LEU A 467 -3.70 16.38 2.40
N GLY A 468 -3.60 15.10 2.02
CA GLY A 468 -2.34 14.36 2.05
C GLY A 468 -1.82 14.07 3.47
N GLN A 469 -2.67 14.21 4.49
CA GLN A 469 -2.34 13.99 5.90
C GLN A 469 -3.55 13.45 6.65
N PRO A 470 -3.37 12.65 7.71
CA PRO A 470 -4.48 12.16 8.52
C PRO A 470 -5.17 13.31 9.29
N PRO A 471 -6.45 13.17 9.63
CA PRO A 471 -7.15 14.13 10.48
C PRO A 471 -6.58 14.11 11.90
N ASP A 472 -6.59 15.27 12.56
CA ASP A 472 -6.32 15.32 13.99
C ASP A 472 -7.48 14.70 14.81
N ARG A 473 -7.25 14.51 16.11
CA ARG A 473 -8.21 13.88 17.00
C ARG A 473 -9.55 14.64 17.05
N ASP A 474 -9.50 15.97 17.09
CA ASP A 474 -10.68 16.82 17.21
C ASP A 474 -11.53 16.73 15.93
N ALA A 475 -10.90 16.67 14.76
CA ALA A 475 -11.56 16.47 13.47
C ALA A 475 -12.24 15.09 13.41
N ILE A 476 -11.54 14.02 13.79
CA ILE A 476 -12.14 12.66 13.84
C ILE A 476 -13.36 12.66 14.76
N GLU A 477 -13.25 13.21 15.97
CA GLU A 477 -14.34 13.24 16.94
C GLU A 477 -15.53 14.06 16.41
N LYS A 478 -15.26 15.25 15.85
CA LYS A 478 -16.29 16.13 15.26
C LYS A 478 -17.05 15.45 14.12
N PHE A 479 -16.35 14.86 13.16
CA PHE A 479 -17.02 14.24 12.01
C PHE A 479 -17.70 12.92 12.39
N SER A 480 -17.08 12.10 13.25
CA SER A 480 -17.70 10.88 13.77
C SER A 480 -19.01 11.18 14.52
N ALA A 481 -19.07 12.28 15.28
CA ALA A 481 -20.28 12.70 15.96
C ALA A 481 -21.43 13.05 14.98
N GLN A 482 -21.12 13.59 13.80
CA GLN A 482 -22.15 13.89 12.79
C GLN A 482 -22.75 12.61 12.19
N PHE A 483 -21.96 11.54 12.04
CA PHE A 483 -22.48 10.22 11.68
C PHE A 483 -23.36 9.62 12.77
N GLY A 484 -23.01 9.83 14.04
CA GLY A 484 -23.80 9.37 15.19
C GLY A 484 -25.25 9.90 15.19
N GLN A 485 -25.48 11.11 14.66
CA GLN A 485 -26.82 11.71 14.53
C GLN A 485 -27.72 10.97 13.53
N CYS A 486 -27.14 10.18 12.62
CA CYS A 486 -27.89 9.40 11.64
C CYS A 486 -28.37 8.04 12.19
N GLY A 487 -27.74 7.51 13.24
CA GLY A 487 -27.96 6.13 13.67
C GLY A 487 -27.75 5.16 12.51
N ILE A 488 -28.72 4.27 12.27
CA ILE A 488 -28.69 3.27 11.19
C ILE A 488 -29.41 3.73 9.90
N ARG A 489 -29.83 5.01 9.80
CA ARG A 489 -30.59 5.51 8.64
C ARG A 489 -29.69 5.69 7.43
N ALA A 490 -29.83 4.81 6.44
CA ALA A 490 -28.97 4.76 5.25
C ALA A 490 -29.04 6.03 4.38
N ASP A 491 -30.20 6.67 4.25
CA ASP A 491 -30.36 7.97 3.59
C ASP A 491 -29.57 9.08 4.29
N CYS A 492 -29.66 9.16 5.62
CA CYS A 492 -28.91 10.13 6.41
C CYS A 492 -27.41 9.89 6.31
N LEU A 493 -26.96 8.63 6.44
CA LEU A 493 -25.55 8.26 6.34
C LEU A 493 -24.97 8.62 4.95
N ARG A 494 -25.69 8.29 3.87
CA ARG A 494 -25.30 8.66 2.49
C ARG A 494 -25.18 10.17 2.32
N SER A 495 -26.21 10.92 2.74
CA SER A 495 -26.19 12.38 2.66
C SER A 495 -25.04 12.98 3.47
N ARG A 496 -24.76 12.45 4.66
CA ARG A 496 -23.67 12.93 5.53
C ARG A 496 -22.29 12.65 4.95
N ARG A 497 -22.06 11.49 4.33
CA ARG A 497 -20.81 11.18 3.60
C ARG A 497 -20.57 12.23 2.54
N LEU A 498 -21.59 12.48 1.72
CA LEU A 498 -21.51 13.42 0.62
C LEU A 498 -21.30 14.86 1.11
N ASP A 499 -22.01 15.31 2.15
CA ASP A 499 -21.80 16.62 2.77
C ASP A 499 -20.35 16.84 3.21
N ILE A 500 -19.80 15.86 3.96
CA ILE A 500 -18.44 15.94 4.51
C ILE A 500 -17.43 15.96 3.36
N SER A 501 -17.56 15.05 2.41
CA SER A 501 -16.67 14.92 1.25
C SER A 501 -16.67 16.18 0.38
N THR A 502 -17.84 16.69 0.00
CA THR A 502 -17.96 17.93 -0.79
C THR A 502 -17.39 19.13 -0.03
N SER A 503 -17.67 19.25 1.27
CA SER A 503 -17.18 20.35 2.09
C SER A 503 -15.65 20.34 2.22
N LEU A 504 -15.06 19.18 2.53
CA LEU A 504 -13.60 19.03 2.60
C LEU A 504 -12.94 19.29 1.24
N PHE A 505 -13.55 18.82 0.15
CA PHE A 505 -13.04 19.04 -1.20
C PHE A 505 -12.97 20.53 -1.55
N LEU A 506 -14.07 21.26 -1.37
CA LEU A 506 -14.14 22.68 -1.69
C LEU A 506 -13.17 23.52 -0.84
N GLN A 507 -12.91 23.11 0.41
CA GLN A 507 -12.00 23.83 1.31
C GLN A 507 -10.50 23.55 1.05
N ASN A 508 -10.17 22.38 0.48
CA ASN A 508 -8.79 21.91 0.43
C ASN A 508 -8.28 21.63 -0.99
N ALA A 509 -9.07 20.96 -1.83
CA ALA A 509 -8.65 20.58 -3.17
C ALA A 509 -8.66 21.74 -4.17
N LEU A 510 -9.46 22.78 -3.91
CA LEU A 510 -9.61 23.98 -4.77
C LEU A 510 -9.03 25.24 -4.13
N GLN A 511 -8.02 25.09 -3.27
CA GLN A 511 -7.35 26.25 -2.67
C GLN A 511 -6.74 27.15 -3.76
N PRO A 512 -6.53 28.45 -3.47
CA PRO A 512 -5.99 29.40 -4.44
C PRO A 512 -4.69 28.95 -5.11
N ASP A 513 -3.82 28.24 -4.39
CA ASP A 513 -2.55 27.74 -4.92
C ASP A 513 -2.74 26.58 -5.92
N ALA A 514 -3.73 25.71 -5.72
CA ALA A 514 -4.09 24.66 -6.67
C ALA A 514 -4.59 25.27 -7.99
N LEU A 515 -5.54 26.20 -7.90
CA LEU A 515 -6.07 26.93 -9.07
C LEU A 515 -4.98 27.73 -9.79
N PHE A 516 -4.01 28.26 -9.05
CA PHE A 516 -2.88 28.98 -9.61
C PHE A 516 -1.97 28.06 -10.44
N ILE A 517 -1.65 26.86 -9.95
CA ILE A 517 -0.86 25.86 -10.68
C ILE A 517 -1.59 25.47 -11.97
N ASP A 518 -2.87 25.11 -11.90
CA ASP A 518 -3.65 24.78 -13.09
C ASP A 518 -3.66 25.93 -14.11
N GLY A 519 -3.82 27.16 -13.62
CA GLY A 519 -3.77 28.36 -14.45
C GLY A 519 -2.43 28.54 -15.18
N LEU A 520 -1.29 28.25 -14.54
CA LEU A 520 0.03 28.35 -15.17
C LEU A 520 0.21 27.33 -16.30
N TYR A 521 -0.26 26.11 -16.11
CA TYR A 521 -0.23 25.07 -17.12
C TYR A 521 -1.12 25.43 -18.31
N LEU A 522 -2.34 25.91 -18.06
CA LEU A 522 -3.27 26.32 -19.11
C LEU A 522 -2.79 27.57 -19.87
N ALA A 523 -2.25 28.58 -19.19
CA ALA A 523 -1.78 29.82 -19.81
C ALA A 523 -0.40 29.68 -20.46
N GLY A 524 0.53 28.97 -19.81
CA GLY A 524 1.89 28.79 -20.30
C GLY A 524 2.03 27.63 -21.29
N LEU A 525 1.44 26.48 -20.99
CA LEU A 525 1.68 25.25 -21.76
C LEU A 525 0.51 24.86 -22.68
N SER A 526 -0.64 25.53 -22.60
CA SER A 526 -1.87 25.18 -23.35
C SER A 526 -2.37 23.75 -23.06
N ARG A 527 -2.05 23.20 -21.89
CA ARG A 527 -2.48 21.86 -21.47
C ARG A 527 -2.74 21.86 -19.97
N ARG A 528 -3.45 20.85 -19.49
CA ARG A 528 -3.59 20.57 -18.06
C ARG A 528 -2.31 19.94 -17.50
N PRO A 529 -2.01 20.12 -16.21
CA PRO A 529 -0.94 19.36 -15.56
C PRO A 529 -1.34 17.88 -15.47
N ARG A 530 -0.35 16.98 -15.46
CA ARG A 530 -0.58 15.58 -15.02
C ARG A 530 -0.56 15.51 -13.49
N LEU A 531 -1.11 14.45 -12.92
CA LEU A 531 -1.18 14.26 -11.46
C LEU A 531 0.20 14.41 -10.81
N THR A 532 1.21 13.73 -11.35
CA THR A 532 2.57 13.76 -10.80
C THR A 532 3.21 15.15 -10.87
N GLU A 533 2.93 15.89 -11.94
CA GLU A 533 3.37 17.27 -12.10
C GLU A 533 2.70 18.19 -11.08
N PHE A 534 1.37 18.06 -10.95
CA PHE A 534 0.56 18.86 -10.04
C PHE A 534 0.96 18.64 -8.57
N GLU A 535 1.18 17.38 -8.17
CA GLU A 535 1.61 17.04 -6.82
C GLU A 535 3.00 17.61 -6.50
N THR A 536 3.94 17.50 -7.44
CA THR A 536 5.30 18.06 -7.31
C THR A 536 5.27 19.58 -7.14
N ASP A 537 4.47 20.25 -7.97
CA ASP A 537 4.38 21.72 -7.97
C ASP A 537 3.64 22.23 -6.73
N ARG A 538 2.58 21.54 -6.31
CA ARG A 538 1.85 21.86 -5.09
C ARG A 538 2.71 21.71 -3.84
N ALA A 539 3.55 20.67 -3.75
CA ALA A 539 4.49 20.50 -2.63
C ALA A 539 5.49 21.66 -2.53
N THR A 540 5.86 22.28 -3.66
CA THR A 540 6.74 23.46 -3.67
C THR A 540 6.04 24.73 -3.14
N MET A 541 4.71 24.76 -3.17
CA MET A 541 3.90 25.90 -2.72
C MET A 541 3.39 25.74 -1.28
N SER A 542 3.19 24.52 -0.79
CA SER A 542 2.74 24.21 0.58
C SER A 542 3.86 24.42 1.61
N GLY A 543 3.80 25.50 2.40
CA GLY A 543 4.72 25.72 3.53
C GLY A 543 5.20 27.15 3.80
N SER A 544 4.58 28.19 3.24
CA SER A 544 5.05 29.57 3.47
C SER A 544 3.93 30.57 3.85
N ASN A 545 4.10 31.20 5.01
CA ASN A 545 3.46 32.46 5.41
C ASN A 545 4.58 33.38 5.95
N PRO A 546 4.68 34.69 5.66
CA PRO A 546 3.82 35.58 4.86
C PRO A 546 4.44 36.08 3.55
N ALA A 547 5.39 35.36 2.94
CA ALA A 547 5.97 35.75 1.63
C ALA A 547 5.35 34.97 0.45
N GLN A 548 4.03 34.74 0.45
CA GLN A 548 3.34 33.94 -0.58
C GLN A 548 3.60 34.48 -1.99
N GLU A 549 3.78 35.80 -2.14
CA GLU A 549 4.15 36.44 -3.41
C GLU A 549 5.59 36.15 -3.87
N GLU A 550 6.55 36.04 -2.95
CA GLU A 550 7.94 35.73 -3.27
C GLU A 550 8.08 34.25 -3.64
N THR A 551 7.42 33.36 -2.89
CA THR A 551 7.35 31.93 -3.20
C THR A 551 6.73 31.69 -4.58
N ARG A 552 5.57 32.33 -4.86
CA ARG A 552 4.94 32.27 -6.19
C ARG A 552 5.86 32.80 -7.28
N SER A 553 6.52 33.94 -7.06
CA SER A 553 7.44 34.51 -8.04
C SER A 553 8.62 33.58 -8.35
N LYS A 554 9.25 32.99 -7.33
CA LYS A 554 10.35 32.01 -7.50
C LYS A 554 9.87 30.76 -8.24
N PHE A 555 8.70 30.26 -7.88
CA PHE A 555 8.09 29.11 -8.54
C PHE A 555 7.82 29.38 -10.03
N VAL A 556 7.18 30.50 -10.37
CA VAL A 556 6.89 30.83 -11.77
C VAL A 556 8.17 31.12 -12.57
N ILE A 557 9.20 31.72 -11.96
CA ILE A 557 10.51 31.85 -12.63
C ILE A 557 11.06 30.47 -12.99
N SER A 558 11.01 29.50 -12.08
CA SER A 558 11.40 28.11 -12.36
C SER A 558 10.54 27.49 -13.45
N PHE A 559 9.23 27.70 -13.41
CA PHE A 559 8.29 27.24 -14.43
C PHE A 559 8.66 27.76 -15.83
N THR A 560 9.00 29.04 -15.97
CA THR A 560 9.40 29.63 -17.26
C THR A 560 10.73 29.12 -17.81
N ARG A 561 11.52 28.41 -17.00
CA ARG A 561 12.79 27.77 -17.39
C ARG A 561 12.64 26.29 -17.72
N ARG A 562 11.43 25.74 -17.62
CA ARG A 562 11.17 24.35 -18.03
C ARG A 562 11.41 24.23 -19.54
N SER A 563 12.00 23.11 -19.95
CA SER A 563 12.33 22.84 -21.35
C SER A 563 11.13 23.00 -22.27
N GLU A 564 9.95 22.51 -21.88
CA GLU A 564 8.71 22.64 -22.64
C GLU A 564 8.28 24.12 -22.80
N PHE A 565 8.43 24.93 -21.76
CA PHE A 565 8.09 26.36 -21.81
C PHE A 565 9.05 27.11 -22.74
N GLU A 566 10.35 26.86 -22.60
CA GLU A 566 11.39 27.48 -23.44
C GLU A 566 11.29 27.03 -24.91
N GLN A 567 10.93 25.77 -25.17
CA GLN A 567 10.66 25.27 -26.52
C GLN A 567 9.45 25.95 -27.15
N LYS A 568 8.37 26.15 -26.39
CA LYS A 568 7.15 26.76 -26.90
C LYS A 568 7.30 28.24 -27.21
N PHE A 569 7.94 28.99 -26.30
CA PHE A 569 8.03 30.45 -26.45
C PHE A 569 9.36 30.95 -26.97
N GLY A 570 10.42 30.15 -27.01
CA GLY A 570 11.77 30.56 -27.38
C GLY A 570 12.44 31.43 -26.31
N VAL A 571 13.76 31.32 -26.16
CA VAL A 571 14.53 32.12 -25.17
C VAL A 571 14.77 33.57 -25.60
N ASN A 572 14.80 33.86 -26.90
CA ASN A 572 15.11 35.18 -27.49
C ASN A 572 13.91 35.90 -28.12
N THR A 573 12.69 35.53 -27.73
CA THR A 573 11.45 36.06 -28.30
C THR A 573 11.17 37.49 -27.85
N SER A 574 10.67 38.34 -28.76
CA SER A 574 10.29 39.71 -28.43
C SER A 574 9.09 39.77 -27.48
N GLY A 575 8.96 40.83 -26.68
CA GLY A 575 7.86 40.97 -25.73
C GLY A 575 6.48 40.91 -26.37
N VAL A 576 6.34 41.46 -27.58
CA VAL A 576 5.10 41.42 -28.37
C VAL A 576 4.74 39.98 -28.74
N GLN A 577 5.68 39.23 -29.30
CA GLN A 577 5.47 37.84 -29.70
C GLN A 577 5.22 36.92 -28.49
N PHE A 578 5.91 37.16 -27.37
CA PHE A 578 5.71 36.40 -26.14
C PHE A 578 4.30 36.61 -25.59
N VAL A 579 3.85 37.86 -25.46
CA VAL A 579 2.50 38.17 -24.97
C VAL A 579 1.43 37.65 -25.92
N ASP A 580 1.61 37.77 -27.24
CA ASP A 580 0.68 37.22 -28.23
C ASP A 580 0.55 35.70 -28.09
N GLY A 581 1.67 35.00 -27.86
CA GLY A 581 1.68 33.57 -27.60
C GLY A 581 0.94 33.18 -26.32
N ILE A 582 1.08 33.96 -25.25
CA ILE A 582 0.36 33.73 -23.98
C ILE A 582 -1.14 33.97 -24.15
N VAL A 583 -1.55 35.08 -24.78
CA VAL A 583 -2.97 35.38 -25.04
C VAL A 583 -3.60 34.30 -25.94
N SER A 584 -2.88 33.83 -26.95
CA SER A 584 -3.31 32.72 -27.79
C SER A 584 -3.46 31.42 -27.00
N SER A 585 -2.50 31.11 -26.11
CA SER A 585 -2.55 29.93 -25.26
C SER A 585 -3.77 29.95 -24.33
N VAL A 586 -4.04 31.09 -23.70
CA VAL A 586 -5.23 31.30 -22.86
C VAL A 586 -6.52 31.09 -23.66
N LYS A 587 -6.61 31.66 -24.86
CA LYS A 587 -7.79 31.51 -25.72
C LYS A 587 -8.02 30.05 -26.11
N GLN A 588 -6.95 29.33 -26.43
CA GLN A 588 -7.01 27.92 -26.82
C GLN A 588 -7.41 27.01 -25.65
N SER A 589 -6.84 27.25 -24.46
CA SER A 589 -7.00 26.35 -23.31
C SER A 589 -8.26 26.60 -22.49
N SER A 590 -8.75 27.85 -22.44
CA SER A 590 -9.90 28.23 -21.61
C SER A 590 -11.04 28.91 -22.37
N GLY A 591 -10.80 29.38 -23.60
CA GLY A 591 -11.76 30.20 -24.34
C GLY A 591 -11.81 31.67 -23.90
N ALA A 592 -11.12 32.06 -22.82
CA ALA A 592 -11.08 33.43 -22.32
C ALA A 592 -10.45 34.39 -23.34
N ASP A 593 -10.98 35.61 -23.39
CA ASP A 593 -10.42 36.69 -24.22
C ASP A 593 -9.71 37.72 -23.34
N LEU A 594 -8.40 37.87 -23.56
CA LEU A 594 -7.53 38.81 -22.86
C LEU A 594 -6.98 39.91 -23.78
N ALA A 595 -7.62 40.16 -24.93
CA ALA A 595 -7.17 41.17 -25.89
C ALA A 595 -7.00 42.57 -25.26
N SER A 596 -7.85 42.93 -24.31
CA SER A 596 -7.79 44.21 -23.58
C SER A 596 -6.57 44.34 -22.64
N GLU A 597 -6.05 43.23 -22.11
CA GLU A 597 -4.88 43.24 -21.21
C GLU A 597 -3.55 43.26 -21.98
N ARG A 598 -3.56 42.95 -23.28
CA ARG A 598 -2.37 42.78 -24.11
C ARG A 598 -1.34 43.92 -23.95
N THR A 599 -1.77 45.17 -24.07
CA THR A 599 -0.88 46.34 -23.96
C THR A 599 -0.26 46.47 -22.56
N ASN A 600 -0.98 46.08 -21.51
CA ASN A 600 -0.47 46.11 -20.14
C ASN A 600 0.53 44.98 -19.90
N LEU A 601 0.28 43.78 -20.44
CA LEU A 601 1.20 42.65 -20.36
C LEU A 601 2.53 42.94 -21.07
N ILE A 602 2.51 43.60 -22.23
CA ILE A 602 3.74 43.97 -22.96
C ILE A 602 4.64 44.88 -22.12
N LYS A 603 4.07 45.78 -21.31
CA LYS A 603 4.84 46.68 -20.43
C LYS A 603 5.59 45.94 -19.31
N LEU A 604 5.14 44.74 -18.93
CA LEU A 604 5.80 43.91 -17.91
C LEU A 604 6.98 43.11 -18.46
N PHE A 605 7.15 43.07 -19.78
CA PHE A 605 8.23 42.32 -20.41
C PHE A 605 9.56 43.06 -20.33
N ASP A 606 10.55 42.46 -19.67
CA ASP A 606 11.91 42.98 -19.52
C ASP A 606 12.98 42.13 -20.23
N GLY A 607 12.56 41.09 -20.98
CA GLY A 607 13.45 40.14 -21.64
C GLY A 607 14.04 39.07 -20.71
N THR A 608 13.74 39.09 -19.41
CA THR A 608 14.27 38.14 -18.43
C THR A 608 13.22 37.10 -18.02
N PRO A 609 13.63 35.98 -17.38
CA PRO A 609 12.68 35.05 -16.77
C PRO A 609 11.76 35.71 -15.73
N ARG A 610 12.19 36.81 -15.09
CA ARG A 610 11.37 37.54 -14.12
C ARG A 610 10.21 38.26 -14.80
N GLY A 611 10.44 38.97 -15.91
CA GLY A 611 9.36 39.62 -16.66
C GLY A 611 8.38 38.61 -17.26
N ARG A 612 8.88 37.48 -17.77
CA ARG A 612 8.03 36.36 -18.23
C ARG A 612 7.15 35.81 -17.12
N ALA A 613 7.72 35.62 -15.92
CA ALA A 613 6.98 35.17 -14.76
C ALA A 613 5.94 36.19 -14.30
N ALA A 614 6.27 37.49 -14.29
CA ALA A 614 5.34 38.56 -13.94
C ALA A 614 4.12 38.59 -14.87
N ILE A 615 4.32 38.36 -16.17
CA ILE A 615 3.22 38.24 -17.16
C ILE A 615 2.32 37.05 -16.84
N LEU A 616 2.89 35.86 -16.59
CA LEU A 616 2.10 34.67 -16.22
C LEU A 616 1.31 34.90 -14.93
N ILE A 617 1.92 35.46 -13.89
CA ILE A 617 1.24 35.78 -12.62
C ILE A 617 0.07 36.72 -12.88
N ARG A 618 0.26 37.76 -13.68
CA ARG A 618 -0.80 38.72 -14.04
C ARG A 618 -1.94 38.07 -14.83
N VAL A 619 -1.63 37.14 -15.73
CA VAL A 619 -2.63 36.40 -16.52
C VAL A 619 -3.41 35.44 -15.65
N VAL A 620 -2.76 34.66 -14.79
CA VAL A 620 -3.43 33.70 -13.90
C VAL A 620 -4.30 34.42 -12.87
N ALA A 621 -3.90 35.62 -12.42
CA ALA A 621 -4.70 36.47 -11.54
C ALA A 621 -5.83 37.23 -12.25
N ASN A 622 -5.94 37.15 -13.59
CA ASN A 622 -7.03 37.80 -14.32
C ASN A 622 -8.35 37.07 -14.11
N GLN A 623 -9.38 37.78 -13.63
CA GLN A 623 -10.67 37.19 -13.28
C GLN A 623 -11.36 36.49 -14.46
N THR A 624 -11.31 37.05 -15.67
CA THR A 624 -11.90 36.44 -16.87
C THR A 624 -11.28 35.08 -17.17
N PHE A 625 -9.96 34.97 -17.04
CA PHE A 625 -9.26 33.71 -17.22
C PHE A 625 -9.52 32.74 -16.06
N ALA A 626 -9.42 33.20 -14.81
CA ALA A 626 -9.66 32.38 -13.62
C ALA A 626 -11.07 31.77 -13.63
N ASP A 627 -12.09 32.54 -14.04
CA ASP A 627 -13.46 32.06 -14.17
C ASP A 627 -13.62 31.05 -15.32
N ALA A 628 -13.00 31.30 -16.47
CA ALA A 628 -13.05 30.38 -17.61
C ALA A 628 -12.31 29.06 -17.37
N ALA A 629 -11.25 29.07 -16.56
CA ALA A 629 -10.44 27.90 -16.23
C ALA A 629 -11.03 27.07 -15.07
N TYR A 630 -11.89 27.66 -14.23
CA TYR A 630 -12.33 27.06 -12.97
C TYR A 630 -12.96 25.66 -13.14
N ASN A 631 -13.89 25.47 -14.08
CA ASN A 631 -14.54 24.17 -14.25
C ASN A 631 -13.56 23.07 -14.67
N GLN A 632 -12.51 23.41 -15.42
CA GLN A 632 -11.47 22.45 -15.80
C GLN A 632 -10.65 22.02 -14.58
N ALA A 633 -10.18 22.99 -13.79
CA ALA A 633 -9.46 22.74 -12.55
C ALA A 633 -10.33 21.96 -11.55
N PHE A 634 -11.62 22.31 -11.45
CA PHE A 634 -12.58 21.64 -10.58
C PHE A 634 -12.71 20.14 -10.90
N VAL A 635 -13.00 19.79 -12.16
CA VAL A 635 -13.13 18.38 -12.57
C VAL A 635 -11.81 17.65 -12.40
N GLN A 636 -10.69 18.28 -12.77
CA GLN A 636 -9.36 17.72 -12.63
C GLN A 636 -9.02 17.38 -11.17
N ALA A 637 -9.31 18.29 -10.25
CA ALA A 637 -9.11 18.08 -8.83
C ALA A 637 -9.92 16.89 -8.29
N GLN A 638 -11.11 16.59 -8.85
CA GLN A 638 -11.89 15.40 -8.47
C GLN A 638 -11.15 14.11 -8.83
N TYR A 639 -10.61 14.01 -10.06
CA TYR A 639 -9.79 12.87 -10.49
C TYR A 639 -8.55 12.71 -9.61
N PHE A 640 -7.82 13.80 -9.37
CA PHE A 640 -6.60 13.79 -8.55
C PHE A 640 -6.87 13.43 -7.09
N SER A 641 -8.01 13.85 -6.56
CA SER A 641 -8.36 13.62 -5.16
C SER A 641 -8.89 12.21 -4.93
N TYR A 642 -9.92 11.82 -5.69
CA TYR A 642 -10.63 10.56 -5.46
C TYR A 642 -10.02 9.40 -6.23
N LEU A 643 -9.65 9.57 -7.49
CA LEU A 643 -9.22 8.45 -8.34
C LEU A 643 -7.71 8.28 -8.40
N LYS A 644 -6.94 9.25 -7.90
CA LYS A 644 -5.46 9.21 -7.86
C LYS A 644 -4.83 8.92 -9.22
N ARG A 645 -5.44 9.45 -10.30
CA ARG A 645 -4.94 9.33 -11.67
C ARG A 645 -5.25 10.56 -12.52
N ASP A 646 -4.66 10.60 -13.70
CA ASP A 646 -5.00 11.58 -14.74
C ASP A 646 -6.45 11.41 -15.25
N PRO A 647 -7.15 12.50 -15.57
CA PRO A 647 -8.48 12.42 -16.18
C PRO A 647 -8.47 11.68 -17.51
N ASP A 648 -9.44 10.80 -17.72
CA ASP A 648 -9.73 10.29 -19.05
C ASP A 648 -10.47 11.37 -19.86
N GLU A 649 -10.10 11.54 -21.13
CA GLU A 649 -10.60 12.68 -21.93
C GLU A 649 -12.12 12.66 -22.12
N ASN A 650 -12.72 11.47 -22.25
CA ASN A 650 -14.15 11.32 -22.46
C ASN A 650 -14.96 11.68 -21.20
N GLY A 651 -14.59 11.13 -20.04
CA GLY A 651 -15.23 11.43 -18.77
C GLY A 651 -15.03 12.89 -18.37
N PHE A 652 -13.84 13.44 -18.60
CA PHE A 652 -13.56 14.84 -18.35
C PHE A 652 -14.42 15.77 -19.20
N ALA A 653 -14.49 15.56 -20.52
CA ALA A 653 -15.33 16.35 -21.42
C ALA A 653 -16.83 16.23 -21.08
N SER A 654 -17.27 15.06 -20.61
CA SER A 654 -18.63 14.83 -20.17
C SER A 654 -18.97 15.69 -18.94
N TRP A 655 -18.09 15.73 -17.94
CA TRP A 655 -18.28 16.59 -16.76
C TRP A 655 -18.28 18.08 -17.10
N LEU A 656 -17.40 18.53 -18.00
CA LEU A 656 -17.42 19.92 -18.46
C LEU A 656 -18.73 20.29 -19.14
N THR A 657 -19.32 19.35 -19.90
CA THR A 657 -20.63 19.56 -20.53
C THR A 657 -21.74 19.68 -19.48
N VAL A 658 -21.71 18.86 -18.44
CA VAL A 658 -22.65 18.96 -17.30
C VAL A 658 -22.53 20.31 -16.61
N LEU A 659 -21.30 20.76 -16.33
CA LEU A 659 -21.04 22.01 -15.62
C LEU A 659 -21.31 23.27 -16.46
N LYS A 660 -21.26 23.17 -17.79
CA LYS A 660 -21.53 24.31 -18.70
C LYS A 660 -22.90 24.94 -18.49
N ASN A 661 -23.89 24.14 -18.06
CA ASN A 661 -25.26 24.58 -17.83
C ASN A 661 -25.54 24.95 -16.37
N LYS A 662 -24.52 25.00 -15.51
CA LYS A 662 -24.65 25.31 -14.08
C LYS A 662 -23.99 26.67 -13.76
N PRO A 663 -24.44 27.37 -12.71
CA PRO A 663 -23.73 28.56 -12.24
C PRO A 663 -22.27 28.24 -11.89
N LEU A 664 -21.38 29.17 -12.16
CA LEU A 664 -19.97 29.01 -11.82
C LEU A 664 -19.81 28.94 -10.28
N ARG A 665 -19.01 27.99 -9.79
CA ARG A 665 -18.84 27.72 -8.34
C ARG A 665 -20.13 27.33 -7.61
N ASP A 666 -21.09 26.74 -8.33
CA ASP A 666 -22.31 26.21 -7.73
C ASP A 666 -22.02 25.02 -6.80
N THR A 667 -22.46 25.14 -5.54
CA THR A 667 -22.28 24.11 -4.52
C THR A 667 -23.11 22.86 -4.80
N GLU A 668 -24.27 23.01 -5.46
CA GLU A 668 -25.11 21.87 -5.83
C GLU A 668 -24.48 21.07 -6.97
N ALA A 669 -23.98 21.76 -8.00
CA ALA A 669 -23.15 21.13 -9.03
C ALA A 669 -21.91 20.47 -8.42
N ALA A 670 -21.24 21.12 -7.45
CA ALA A 670 -20.08 20.52 -6.79
C ALA A 670 -20.43 19.23 -6.05
N ARG A 671 -21.56 19.23 -5.34
CA ARG A 671 -22.11 18.04 -4.67
C ARG A 671 -22.40 16.93 -5.66
N LEU A 672 -23.04 17.23 -6.79
CA LEU A 672 -23.38 16.26 -7.83
C LEU A 672 -22.12 15.57 -8.40
N VAL A 673 -21.11 16.37 -8.76
CA VAL A 673 -19.87 15.81 -9.30
C VAL A 673 -19.15 14.99 -8.23
N THR A 674 -18.96 15.52 -7.02
CA THR A 674 -18.32 14.76 -5.93
C THR A 674 -19.05 13.45 -5.63
N CYS A 675 -20.39 13.42 -5.64
CA CYS A 675 -21.15 12.19 -5.44
C CYS A 675 -20.77 11.10 -6.46
N SER A 676 -20.68 11.48 -7.74
CA SER A 676 -20.36 10.50 -8.78
C SER A 676 -18.94 9.95 -8.67
N PHE A 677 -17.97 10.74 -8.20
CA PHE A 677 -16.61 10.26 -7.95
C PHE A 677 -16.56 9.39 -6.70
N LEU A 678 -17.17 9.84 -5.60
CA LEU A 678 -17.21 9.14 -4.32
C LEU A 678 -17.93 7.80 -4.41
N ASN A 679 -18.99 7.72 -5.21
CA ASN A 679 -19.76 6.49 -5.41
C ASN A 679 -19.34 5.73 -6.68
N SER A 680 -18.20 6.09 -7.29
CA SER A 680 -17.66 5.31 -8.40
C SER A 680 -17.16 3.95 -7.90
N THR A 681 -17.28 2.93 -8.74
CA THR A 681 -16.67 1.61 -8.47
C THR A 681 -15.16 1.76 -8.26
N GLU A 682 -14.51 2.59 -9.08
CA GLU A 682 -13.07 2.86 -9.02
C GLU A 682 -12.64 3.40 -7.64
N TYR A 683 -13.37 4.38 -7.08
CA TYR A 683 -13.06 4.92 -5.76
C TYR A 683 -13.21 3.86 -4.66
N GLN A 684 -14.34 3.17 -4.64
CA GLN A 684 -14.66 2.22 -3.57
C GLN A 684 -13.70 1.04 -3.56
N LEU A 685 -13.31 0.51 -4.73
CA LEU A 685 -12.38 -0.61 -4.82
C LEU A 685 -10.93 -0.29 -4.42
N ARG A 686 -10.62 0.98 -4.10
CA ARG A 686 -9.36 1.34 -3.43
C ARG A 686 -9.29 0.84 -1.99
N PHE A 687 -10.44 0.58 -1.36
CA PHE A 687 -10.51 0.34 0.08
C PHE A 687 -11.06 -1.03 0.43
N GLY A 688 -12.00 -1.54 -0.37
CA GLY A 688 -12.70 -2.78 -0.08
C GLY A 688 -13.15 -3.50 -1.35
N LEU A 689 -13.91 -4.58 -1.14
CA LEU A 689 -14.15 -5.57 -2.18
C LEU A 689 -15.45 -5.48 -2.94
N SER A 690 -16.37 -4.74 -2.38
CA SER A 690 -17.63 -4.39 -3.01
C SER A 690 -17.59 -2.89 -3.34
N ALA A 691 -18.33 -2.51 -4.38
CA ALA A 691 -18.74 -1.13 -4.58
C ALA A 691 -20.22 -1.04 -4.20
N PRO A 692 -20.55 -0.98 -2.90
CA PRO A 692 -21.94 -0.98 -2.43
C PRO A 692 -22.71 0.27 -2.88
N HIS A 693 -21.99 1.36 -3.19
CA HIS A 693 -22.55 2.60 -3.69
C HIS A 693 -22.47 2.73 -5.21
N ASN A 694 -23.40 3.47 -5.79
CA ASN A 694 -23.38 3.80 -7.21
C ASN A 694 -24.01 5.17 -7.51
N GLY A 695 -23.95 5.58 -8.78
CA GLY A 695 -24.42 6.90 -9.23
C GLY A 695 -25.92 7.14 -9.08
N THR A 696 -26.76 6.11 -8.87
CA THR A 696 -28.20 6.32 -8.61
C THR A 696 -28.45 6.99 -7.26
N GLU A 697 -27.50 6.92 -6.33
CA GLU A 697 -27.54 7.62 -5.05
C GLU A 697 -27.28 9.13 -5.18
N CYS A 698 -26.88 9.59 -6.36
CA CYS A 698 -26.63 11.00 -6.64
C CYS A 698 -27.88 11.75 -7.14
N GLY A 699 -29.02 11.06 -7.24
CA GLY A 699 -30.33 11.63 -7.59
C GLY A 699 -31.23 11.81 -6.36
N ASN A 700 -31.62 13.07 -6.13
CA ASN A 700 -32.41 13.63 -5.01
C ASN A 700 -31.69 13.78 -3.68
#